data_AF-A0A7Y4U9L3-F1
#
_entry.id   AF-A0A7Y4U9L3-F1
#
_cell.length_a   1.000
_cell.length_b   1.000
_cell.length_c   1.000
_cell.angle_alpha   90.00
_cell.angle_beta   90.00
_cell.angle_gamma   90.00
#
_symmetry.space_group_name_H-M   'P 1'
#
loop_
_entity.id
_entity.type
_entity.pdbx_description
1 polymer ?
#
loop_
_entity_poly.entity_id
_entity_poly.type
_entity_poly.pdbx_seq_one_letter_code
_entity_poly.pdbx_strand_id
1 'polypeptide(L)'
;MARDPSRRFIARQPARLKNNFFAAVVFAARLRLTTQPQCVRDENRRTTAKVLNKTDTKHRARFTGARREVMKNALIVAVLIFSAALSIGLMRGLGRGKESLLFSAASGKGLVRGLWQGANEPPPNPEFSPADAFYIRSEPRLGCRQRTYSYSSGKDCKGQDGEEQFELAARSKVFADITRMASRLVAEHDDTTVAVTFSAMITDGGSGSGPLRLRALVDGNEADPGEITLTERQYGHAAGYSFTFIATVDKGIHTVQMQWSSTMRSATSLLRDASLLVTVDSQDNAGQRLVAKARKPPIPLTKNSLAWTKIPQTDLDFNVPEKGGAAFVFASVSKMKQGNYFQVRAVVDDAPYLASPGASAFTIETTHKEARSLTFTTKELSPGLHKVHFEWQSAFTDVMSEVELEAWTATALTNKGLTVIPQGVPFNVTQDVFTEVPTLATEIQVNELSDVAVTFSGVGNGYSEVYATVMKDGNALGEQASMLYHPDVFIAPGQTNPTSVSNRGAQSFTFALKDLPPREKPYRISVALRLKKAGPGWSNRGTLVSNATMTVLRKHRIGPDLAVGANVGAASRKHEAIIEPVYGRRKVLAVVFDPKRSDAVPVNGAYMQGVDDMLFGPVPSAKDYYRVVSGGRLQLDKVAVLGPYSGDKGAIDPTKTNHYWDGAGHGCPGVDEYNSPYKEQIVEALKKASDEFDFSEYDFDRNGILTAKELAIVVVVPQNKNFGETTSRFDPYCGNNNPFVVDGVEIHEVTHLYTPGTVSTPQEPNGPLASAMVAAHELAHLVLQLDDTYGPVTGVFQNNGDLLPCPSKSDPTCQTRYVNTAPHAISMMSHITQTRNGDASSPHLDGFHKLQLGWVTPRLVVNPGAYHQYEVQQSGEVLILPREGTDAREYLLLETRYETNGPLDARYDYNLMDSGLAVYHVIEPGSGCQSSVGASPLSCAPLQKPMCIASDLLWGTFASNLLRPGLRLIQPDMQHTFNPASGGTNFSETLFGANPGQDLLDGSGGGGMSCAPNIGLPGTVPQLIWVDGSASGYQLKGIKTDFAGQRTLFNIGIAGK
;
A
#
# COMPACT_ATOMS: atom_id res chain seq x y z
N MET A 1 -30.61 -57.19 14.66
CA MET A 1 -31.57 -57.82 15.60
C MET A 1 -32.08 -56.76 16.56
N ALA A 2 -33.38 -56.73 16.89
CA ALA A 2 -34.03 -55.97 17.98
C ALA A 2 -33.82 -54.42 18.08
N ARG A 3 -34.82 -53.60 18.45
CA ARG A 3 -36.30 -53.68 18.26
C ARG A 3 -36.93 -52.28 18.48
N ASP A 4 -38.02 -52.02 17.74
CA ASP A 4 -39.04 -50.95 17.94
C ASP A 4 -39.85 -51.23 19.27
N PRO A 5 -40.76 -50.36 19.83
CA PRO A 5 -41.46 -49.25 19.18
C PRO A 5 -41.86 -47.97 20.00
N SER A 6 -42.45 -47.02 19.26
CA SER A 6 -43.09 -45.75 19.69
C SER A 6 -44.37 -45.84 20.56
N ARG A 7 -44.82 -44.71 21.16
CA ARG A 7 -46.26 -44.28 21.25
C ARG A 7 -46.53 -42.86 21.81
N ARG A 8 -47.18 -42.02 20.97
CA ARG A 8 -48.37 -41.12 21.19
C ARG A 8 -48.53 -40.25 22.47
N PHE A 9 -49.03 -38.99 22.32
CA PHE A 9 -50.45 -38.61 22.63
C PHE A 9 -50.84 -37.14 22.23
N ILE A 10 -51.88 -37.01 21.39
CA ILE A 10 -53.01 -36.04 21.29
C ILE A 10 -52.91 -34.58 21.86
N ALA A 11 -53.21 -33.55 21.03
CA ALA A 11 -54.19 -32.47 21.33
C ALA A 11 -54.56 -31.48 20.16
N ARG A 12 -55.84 -31.53 19.74
CA ARG A 12 -56.80 -30.49 19.25
C ARG A 12 -56.40 -29.15 18.53
N GLN A 13 -57.01 -28.98 17.36
CA GLN A 13 -57.56 -27.77 16.68
C GLN A 13 -58.51 -26.87 17.54
N PRO A 14 -59.13 -25.74 17.05
CA PRO A 14 -59.04 -25.04 15.73
C PRO A 14 -58.87 -23.49 15.82
N ALA A 15 -58.85 -22.81 14.65
CA ALA A 15 -58.95 -21.35 14.51
C ALA A 15 -60.42 -20.81 14.51
N ARG A 16 -60.63 -19.49 14.69
CA ARG A 16 -61.64 -18.67 13.95
C ARG A 16 -61.72 -17.15 14.28
N LEU A 17 -61.76 -16.34 13.20
CA LEU A 17 -62.68 -15.20 12.91
C LEU A 17 -62.58 -13.79 13.56
N LYS A 18 -62.93 -12.83 12.68
CA LYS A 18 -63.55 -11.48 12.88
C LYS A 18 -62.67 -10.32 13.40
N ASN A 19 -63.03 -9.04 13.19
CA ASN A 19 -63.53 -8.31 12.00
C ASN A 19 -63.90 -6.86 12.42
N ASN A 20 -63.73 -5.91 11.49
CA ASN A 20 -64.57 -4.70 11.27
C ASN A 20 -64.53 -3.45 12.20
N PHE A 21 -64.32 -2.31 11.51
CA PHE A 21 -65.02 -1.01 11.61
C PHE A 21 -64.77 -0.06 12.80
N PHE A 22 -64.31 1.17 12.48
CA PHE A 22 -65.03 2.46 12.53
C PHE A 22 -64.08 3.58 12.01
N ALA A 23 -64.47 4.85 11.84
CA ALA A 23 -65.21 5.38 10.67
C ALA A 23 -64.65 6.78 10.27
N ALA A 24 -65.21 7.45 9.26
CA ALA A 24 -64.73 8.74 8.71
C ALA A 24 -65.55 9.96 9.19
N VAL A 25 -65.17 11.19 8.75
CA VAL A 25 -65.87 12.52 8.71
C VAL A 25 -64.98 13.68 9.25
N VAL A 26 -65.07 14.98 8.85
CA VAL A 26 -65.16 15.66 7.52
C VAL A 26 -65.01 17.20 7.70
N PHE A 27 -64.46 17.94 6.69
CA PHE A 27 -64.42 19.44 6.58
C PHE A 27 -63.61 20.22 7.67
N ALA A 28 -63.26 21.51 7.56
CA ALA A 28 -63.61 22.61 6.63
C ALA A 28 -62.40 23.54 6.29
N ALA A 29 -62.59 24.67 5.57
CA ALA A 29 -61.52 25.55 5.05
C ALA A 29 -61.75 27.09 5.22
N ARG A 30 -60.65 27.88 5.21
CA ARG A 30 -60.50 29.37 5.01
C ARG A 30 -58.99 29.69 4.86
N LEU A 31 -58.41 30.52 3.98
CA LEU A 31 -58.85 31.43 2.88
C LEU A 31 -59.08 32.93 3.23
N ARG A 32 -58.04 33.79 3.11
CA ARG A 32 -57.98 35.17 2.53
C ARG A 32 -56.53 35.73 2.60
N LEU A 33 -55.95 36.23 1.49
CA LEU A 33 -55.72 37.65 1.08
C LEU A 33 -54.80 38.47 2.01
N THR A 34 -53.79 39.24 1.56
CA THR A 34 -53.37 39.63 0.17
C THR A 34 -51.82 39.48 0.03
N THR A 35 -50.96 40.16 -0.76
CA THR A 35 -50.99 41.41 -1.59
C THR A 35 -49.94 41.32 -2.75
N GLN A 36 -49.60 42.44 -3.41
CA GLN A 36 -48.57 42.66 -4.45
C GLN A 36 -47.98 44.09 -4.27
N PRO A 37 -47.08 44.70 -5.11
CA PRO A 37 -46.68 44.47 -6.52
C PRO A 37 -45.17 44.14 -6.70
N GLN A 38 -44.56 43.83 -7.87
CA GLN A 38 -44.89 43.75 -9.31
C GLN A 38 -44.48 44.93 -10.25
N CYS A 39 -43.64 44.61 -11.26
CA CYS A 39 -43.44 45.18 -12.62
C CYS A 39 -42.61 44.15 -13.43
N VAL A 40 -42.82 43.73 -14.69
CA VAL A 40 -43.70 44.06 -15.84
C VAL A 40 -43.13 45.02 -16.92
N ARG A 41 -42.30 44.45 -17.83
CA ARG A 41 -42.25 44.65 -19.31
C ARG A 41 -41.17 43.71 -19.90
N ASP A 42 -41.32 42.95 -20.99
CA ASP A 42 -41.98 43.09 -22.32
C ASP A 42 -41.29 44.12 -23.26
N GLU A 43 -41.04 43.88 -24.56
CA GLU A 43 -41.81 43.05 -25.52
C GLU A 43 -41.06 42.58 -26.82
N ASN A 44 -41.55 41.47 -27.42
CA ASN A 44 -41.58 40.98 -28.84
C ASN A 44 -40.64 41.44 -30.01
N ARG A 45 -40.02 40.42 -30.66
CA ARG A 45 -39.98 40.05 -32.12
C ARG A 45 -39.75 41.09 -33.28
N ARG A 46 -38.78 40.84 -34.19
CA ARG A 46 -38.96 40.30 -35.59
C ARG A 46 -37.71 40.31 -36.55
N THR A 47 -37.69 39.33 -37.48
CA THR A 47 -37.16 39.29 -38.89
C THR A 47 -35.69 39.60 -39.28
N THR A 48 -34.97 38.55 -39.71
CA THR A 48 -34.18 38.36 -40.98
C THR A 48 -33.58 39.55 -41.77
N ALA A 49 -32.27 39.49 -42.10
CA ALA A 49 -31.76 39.50 -43.50
C ALA A 49 -30.23 39.28 -43.72
N LYS A 50 -29.94 38.51 -44.78
CA LYS A 50 -28.75 38.35 -45.66
C LYS A 50 -27.58 39.39 -45.74
N VAL A 51 -26.34 38.86 -45.70
CA VAL A 51 -25.27 38.88 -46.76
C VAL A 51 -24.39 40.14 -47.05
N LEU A 52 -23.13 39.87 -47.45
CA LEU A 52 -22.00 40.75 -47.87
C LEU A 52 -21.28 41.52 -46.72
N ASN A 53 -19.94 41.63 -46.55
CA ASN A 53 -18.69 41.48 -47.34
C ASN A 53 -17.96 42.85 -47.49
N LYS A 54 -16.63 42.81 -47.74
CA LYS A 54 -15.69 43.89 -48.14
C LYS A 54 -15.03 44.79 -47.06
N THR A 55 -13.69 44.64 -46.95
CA THR A 55 -12.58 45.60 -47.22
C THR A 55 -12.69 47.09 -46.79
N ASP A 56 -11.61 47.84 -46.48
CA ASP A 56 -10.16 47.61 -46.24
C ASP A 56 -9.46 48.99 -45.99
N THR A 57 -8.21 48.99 -45.51
CA THR A 57 -7.17 50.05 -45.56
C THR A 57 -7.18 51.28 -44.61
N LYS A 58 -5.92 51.67 -44.29
CA LYS A 58 -5.32 52.99 -43.92
C LYS A 58 -4.97 53.19 -42.44
N HIS A 59 -3.78 53.69 -42.06
CA HIS A 59 -2.46 53.86 -42.72
C HIS A 59 -1.38 53.82 -41.59
N ARG A 60 -0.22 53.16 -41.74
CA ARG A 60 1.11 53.70 -42.14
C ARG A 60 1.50 55.11 -41.59
N ALA A 61 2.75 55.42 -41.22
CA ALA A 61 3.98 54.65 -40.93
C ALA A 61 5.18 55.60 -40.61
N ARG A 62 6.24 55.12 -39.93
CA ARG A 62 7.70 55.39 -40.16
C ARG A 62 8.52 54.53 -39.15
N PHE A 63 9.40 53.61 -39.59
CA PHE A 63 10.80 53.76 -40.11
C PHE A 63 11.83 54.08 -39.00
N THR A 64 13.04 53.52 -38.94
CA THR A 64 13.92 52.68 -39.84
C THR A 64 14.71 51.70 -38.94
N GLY A 65 15.32 50.57 -39.33
CA GLY A 65 15.97 50.10 -40.58
C GLY A 65 17.42 49.64 -40.24
N ALA A 66 18.10 48.67 -40.87
CA ALA A 66 17.81 47.74 -41.97
C ALA A 66 18.44 46.34 -41.63
N ARG A 67 19.02 45.43 -42.46
CA ARG A 67 19.54 45.41 -43.85
C ARG A 67 18.93 44.26 -44.71
N ARG A 68 19.73 43.25 -45.14
CA ARG A 68 19.46 42.23 -46.19
C ARG A 68 20.38 40.99 -46.02
N GLU A 69 20.17 39.74 -46.52
CA GLU A 69 19.39 39.06 -47.61
C GLU A 69 20.11 38.76 -48.96
N VAL A 70 19.68 37.65 -49.60
CA VAL A 70 19.74 37.15 -51.01
C VAL A 70 20.84 36.17 -51.49
N MET A 71 20.45 34.92 -51.83
CA MET A 71 20.74 34.07 -53.04
C MET A 71 20.65 32.54 -52.74
N LYS A 72 20.28 31.58 -53.63
CA LYS A 72 19.51 31.52 -54.92
C LYS A 72 19.17 30.03 -55.25
N ASN A 73 18.25 29.75 -56.20
CA ASN A 73 17.78 28.38 -56.57
C ASN A 73 18.46 27.74 -57.82
N ALA A 74 18.69 26.41 -57.82
CA ALA A 74 18.97 25.52 -58.99
C ALA A 74 19.03 24.01 -58.59
N LEU A 75 19.08 22.98 -59.48
CA LEU A 75 18.19 22.61 -60.60
C LEU A 75 18.40 21.12 -61.09
N ILE A 76 17.31 20.31 -61.17
CA ILE A 76 16.98 19.21 -62.15
C ILE A 76 17.91 17.95 -62.37
N VAL A 77 17.35 16.76 -62.04
CA VAL A 77 17.32 15.44 -62.77
C VAL A 77 18.60 14.60 -63.04
N ALA A 78 18.60 13.24 -63.11
CA ALA A 78 17.94 12.15 -62.36
C ALA A 78 18.45 10.74 -62.83
N VAL A 79 18.83 9.84 -61.90
CA VAL A 79 18.99 8.37 -62.07
C VAL A 79 18.75 7.77 -60.65
N LEU A 80 17.79 6.90 -60.28
CA LEU A 80 17.18 5.64 -60.81
C LEU A 80 17.77 4.35 -60.17
N ILE A 81 16.96 3.73 -59.28
CA ILE A 81 16.84 2.28 -58.89
C ILE A 81 18.14 1.49 -58.57
N PHE A 82 18.33 0.85 -57.40
CA PHE A 82 17.63 -0.37 -56.93
C PHE A 82 17.91 -0.70 -55.44
N SER A 83 17.22 -1.71 -54.89
CA SER A 83 17.30 -2.16 -53.48
C SER A 83 17.86 -3.59 -53.30
N ALA A 84 18.20 -3.94 -52.05
CA ALA A 84 18.16 -5.27 -51.39
C ALA A 84 19.47 -6.02 -51.05
N ALA A 85 19.47 -6.53 -49.81
CA ALA A 85 20.08 -7.73 -49.19
C ALA A 85 21.29 -8.49 -49.81
N LEU A 86 22.26 -8.86 -48.95
CA LEU A 86 22.45 -10.25 -48.49
C LEU A 86 23.34 -10.35 -47.22
N SER A 87 23.56 -11.57 -46.70
CA SER A 87 24.28 -11.90 -45.47
C SER A 87 25.36 -12.98 -45.69
N ILE A 88 26.16 -13.27 -44.65
CA ILE A 88 27.08 -14.44 -44.46
C ILE A 88 28.49 -14.32 -45.10
N GLY A 89 29.54 -14.67 -44.33
CA GLY A 89 30.92 -14.88 -44.83
C GLY A 89 31.99 -14.98 -43.72
N LEU A 90 32.57 -16.16 -43.48
CA LEU A 90 33.47 -16.45 -42.34
C LEU A 90 34.98 -16.20 -42.60
N MET A 91 35.69 -15.97 -41.47
CA MET A 91 37.03 -16.49 -41.09
C MET A 91 38.36 -15.77 -41.46
N ARG A 92 39.19 -15.67 -40.39
CA ARG A 92 40.67 -15.79 -40.29
C ARG A 92 41.60 -14.74 -40.94
N GLY A 93 42.50 -14.19 -40.11
CA GLY A 93 43.95 -14.28 -40.41
C GLY A 93 44.87 -13.09 -40.05
N LEU A 94 45.56 -13.19 -38.91
CA LEU A 94 46.97 -12.79 -38.66
C LEU A 94 47.63 -11.67 -39.51
N GLY A 95 48.02 -10.54 -38.88
CA GLY A 95 48.94 -9.56 -39.49
C GLY A 95 49.56 -8.58 -38.48
N ARG A 96 50.90 -8.49 -38.40
CA ARG A 96 51.66 -7.65 -37.45
C ARG A 96 51.95 -6.24 -37.99
N GLY A 97 52.04 -5.24 -37.10
CA GLY A 97 52.64 -3.91 -37.37
C GLY A 97 52.04 -2.82 -36.47
N LYS A 98 52.52 -2.57 -35.24
CA LYS A 98 53.67 -1.73 -34.90
C LYS A 98 53.72 -0.36 -35.61
N GLU A 99 53.21 0.67 -34.95
CA GLU A 99 54.00 1.87 -34.60
C GLU A 99 53.41 2.55 -33.35
N SER A 100 54.13 3.51 -32.74
CA SER A 100 53.88 3.90 -31.34
C SER A 100 54.32 5.33 -30.96
N LEU A 101 53.36 6.14 -30.49
CA LEU A 101 53.53 7.39 -29.74
C LEU A 101 52.40 7.43 -28.69
N LEU A 102 52.65 7.07 -27.43
CA LEU A 102 53.13 7.96 -26.35
C LEU A 102 52.12 9.03 -25.90
N PHE A 103 51.25 8.66 -24.95
CA PHE A 103 51.02 9.41 -23.71
C PHE A 103 50.52 8.46 -22.61
N SER A 104 50.91 8.71 -21.36
CA SER A 104 50.49 7.99 -20.13
C SER A 104 49.54 8.89 -19.31
N ALA A 105 48.80 8.46 -18.29
CA ALA A 105 48.67 7.19 -17.55
C ALA A 105 47.20 7.09 -17.00
N ALA A 106 46.73 6.12 -16.19
CA ALA A 106 47.29 4.91 -15.59
C ALA A 106 46.16 3.88 -15.31
N SER A 107 46.40 2.58 -15.49
CA SER A 107 45.51 1.51 -14.97
C SER A 107 46.26 0.17 -14.80
N GLY A 108 47.05 0.06 -13.74
CA GLY A 108 47.94 -1.09 -13.51
C GLY A 108 47.25 -2.33 -12.94
N LYS A 109 46.68 -3.21 -13.77
CA LYS A 109 46.30 -4.58 -13.36
C LYS A 109 47.54 -5.50 -13.37
N GLY A 110 48.29 -5.50 -12.26
CA GLY A 110 49.43 -6.42 -12.06
C GLY A 110 48.97 -7.85 -11.76
N LEU A 111 49.32 -8.81 -12.61
CA LEU A 111 48.92 -10.22 -12.46
C LEU A 111 49.83 -10.98 -11.47
N VAL A 112 49.62 -10.77 -10.16
CA VAL A 112 50.38 -11.46 -9.12
C VAL A 112 49.77 -12.83 -8.81
N ARG A 113 50.33 -13.90 -9.39
CA ARG A 113 50.11 -15.28 -8.91
C ARG A 113 50.93 -15.54 -7.64
N GLY A 114 50.46 -15.02 -6.51
CA GLY A 114 50.95 -15.43 -5.19
C GLY A 114 50.19 -16.67 -4.70
N LEU A 115 50.89 -17.69 -4.20
CA LEU A 115 50.24 -18.75 -3.43
C LEU A 115 49.87 -18.19 -2.05
N TRP A 116 48.59 -17.87 -1.87
CA TRP A 116 48.01 -17.80 -0.53
C TRP A 116 47.44 -19.18 -0.18
N GLN A 117 47.85 -19.71 0.97
CA GLN A 117 47.20 -20.87 1.57
C GLN A 117 45.82 -20.43 2.07
N GLY A 118 44.83 -21.32 1.95
CA GLY A 118 43.45 -20.96 2.25
C GLY A 118 43.25 -20.50 3.69
N ALA A 119 42.88 -19.24 3.87
CA ALA A 119 41.97 -18.90 4.95
C ALA A 119 40.67 -19.67 4.68
N ASN A 120 40.13 -20.34 5.70
CA ASN A 120 38.88 -21.07 5.53
C ASN A 120 37.79 -20.08 5.11
N GLU A 121 37.18 -20.30 3.95
CA GLU A 121 35.90 -19.68 3.66
C GLU A 121 34.93 -20.10 4.78
N PRO A 122 34.12 -19.17 5.33
CA PRO A 122 33.13 -19.54 6.33
C PRO A 122 32.20 -20.60 5.73
N PRO A 123 31.72 -21.58 6.52
CA PRO A 123 30.78 -22.57 6.02
C PRO A 123 29.58 -21.85 5.38
N PRO A 124 29.02 -22.39 4.28
CA PRO A 124 27.86 -21.78 3.65
C PRO A 124 26.74 -21.60 4.69
N ASN A 125 26.04 -20.46 4.62
CA ASN A 125 24.91 -20.20 5.50
C ASN A 125 23.95 -21.40 5.48
N PRO A 126 23.34 -21.78 6.63
CA PRO A 126 22.36 -22.86 6.66
C PRO A 126 21.24 -22.57 5.66
N GLU A 127 20.77 -23.60 4.96
CA GLU A 127 19.76 -23.46 3.91
C GLU A 127 18.51 -22.72 4.44
N PHE A 128 18.00 -21.79 3.65
CA PHE A 128 16.82 -21.00 4.00
C PHE A 128 15.55 -21.72 3.52
N SER A 129 14.42 -21.48 4.20
CA SER A 129 13.12 -21.83 3.62
C SER A 129 12.92 -20.97 2.38
N PRO A 130 12.59 -21.54 1.21
CA PRO A 130 12.32 -20.78 0.00
C PRO A 130 11.15 -19.82 0.23
N ALA A 131 11.20 -18.68 -0.46
CA ALA A 131 10.31 -17.57 -0.21
C ALA A 131 8.83 -17.84 -0.56
N ASP A 132 8.01 -16.94 -0.04
CA ASP A 132 6.59 -16.83 -0.29
C ASP A 132 6.27 -16.80 -1.79
N ALA A 133 5.72 -17.89 -2.31
CA ALA A 133 5.33 -17.98 -3.72
C ALA A 133 4.24 -16.96 -4.15
N PHE A 134 3.55 -16.31 -3.19
CA PHE A 134 2.70 -15.16 -3.47
C PHE A 134 2.48 -14.23 -2.25
N TYR A 135 1.98 -13.04 -2.56
CA TYR A 135 1.46 -12.05 -1.63
C TYR A 135 0.08 -11.64 -2.13
N ILE A 136 -0.94 -11.59 -1.25
CA ILE A 136 -2.30 -11.20 -1.64
C ILE A 136 -2.85 -10.13 -0.71
N ARG A 137 -3.59 -9.19 -1.28
CA ARG A 137 -4.40 -8.19 -0.58
C ARG A 137 -5.80 -8.11 -1.21
N SER A 138 -6.82 -7.87 -0.40
CA SER A 138 -8.16 -7.52 -0.87
C SER A 138 -8.72 -6.36 -0.08
N GLU A 139 -9.21 -5.34 -0.75
CA GLU A 139 -9.88 -4.18 -0.18
C GLU A 139 -11.32 -4.14 -0.68
N PRO A 140 -12.27 -4.83 -0.02
CA PRO A 140 -13.68 -4.83 -0.41
C PRO A 140 -14.39 -3.49 -0.19
N ARG A 141 -13.65 -2.43 0.15
CA ARG A 141 -14.14 -1.11 0.55
C ARG A 141 -13.22 0.02 0.11
N LEU A 142 -12.63 -0.08 -1.09
CA LEU A 142 -11.94 1.07 -1.68
C LEU A 142 -12.89 2.29 -1.76
N GLY A 143 -12.36 3.48 -1.50
CA GLY A 143 -13.14 4.71 -1.35
C GLY A 143 -13.74 4.94 0.05
N CYS A 144 -13.90 3.91 0.89
CA CYS A 144 -14.48 4.04 2.23
C CYS A 144 -13.52 4.60 3.29
N ARG A 145 -12.91 5.78 3.09
CA ARG A 145 -12.50 6.60 4.24
C ARG A 145 -13.79 7.03 4.96
N GLN A 146 -14.04 6.53 6.17
CA GLN A 146 -15.17 6.98 6.99
C GLN A 146 -15.00 8.47 7.32
N ARG A 147 -15.68 9.33 6.55
CA ARG A 147 -15.73 10.80 6.75
C ARG A 147 -16.31 11.19 8.14
N THR A 148 -16.86 10.22 8.88
CA THR A 148 -17.58 10.37 10.15
C THR A 148 -17.03 9.53 11.32
N TYR A 149 -15.81 8.98 11.25
CA TYR A 149 -14.85 8.84 12.38
C TYR A 149 -14.50 10.17 13.10
N SER A 150 -15.55 10.93 13.42
CA SER A 150 -15.65 11.84 14.56
C SER A 150 -16.93 11.47 15.31
N TYR A 151 -16.77 10.93 16.53
CA TYR A 151 -17.88 10.48 17.39
C TYR A 151 -18.79 11.65 17.79
N SER A 152 -19.84 11.93 17.00
CA SER A 152 -20.98 12.79 17.41
C SER A 152 -22.14 12.87 16.40
N SER A 153 -21.89 12.73 15.09
CA SER A 153 -22.85 13.17 14.05
C SER A 153 -23.75 12.10 13.41
N GLY A 154 -23.63 10.83 13.82
CA GLY A 154 -24.69 9.82 13.60
C GLY A 154 -24.97 9.38 12.16
N LYS A 155 -24.01 9.50 11.22
CA LYS A 155 -24.08 8.85 9.91
C LYS A 155 -23.04 7.72 9.78
N ASP A 156 -23.54 6.50 9.93
CA ASP A 156 -22.90 5.24 9.54
C ASP A 156 -22.60 5.21 8.03
N CYS A 157 -21.74 4.29 7.59
CA CYS A 157 -21.72 3.77 6.20
C CYS A 157 -22.93 2.84 5.94
N LYS A 158 -24.13 3.36 6.25
CA LYS A 158 -25.43 2.70 6.13
C LYS A 158 -26.47 3.73 5.69
N GLY A 159 -26.33 4.18 4.45
CA GLY A 159 -27.47 4.60 3.64
C GLY A 159 -28.58 3.54 3.69
N GLN A 160 -29.83 3.98 3.62
CA GLN A 160 -30.97 3.23 4.17
C GLN A 160 -31.27 1.89 3.50
N ASP A 161 -30.69 1.63 2.32
CA ASP A 161 -30.91 0.41 1.51
C ASP A 161 -29.77 -0.64 1.62
N GLY A 162 -28.71 -0.37 2.39
CA GLY A 162 -27.68 -1.37 2.73
C GLY A 162 -26.64 -1.73 1.65
N GLU A 163 -26.81 -1.32 0.40
CA GLU A 163 -25.81 -1.42 -0.68
C GLU A 163 -25.26 -0.04 -1.09
N GLU A 164 -24.70 0.73 -0.13
CA GLU A 164 -24.00 1.99 -0.45
C GLU A 164 -22.75 1.74 -1.29
N GLN A 165 -22.57 2.55 -2.33
CA GLN A 165 -21.46 2.49 -3.26
C GLN A 165 -20.53 3.67 -2.96
N PHE A 166 -19.26 3.39 -2.69
CA PHE A 166 -18.25 4.43 -2.43
C PHE A 166 -17.25 4.54 -3.58
N GLU A 167 -16.71 5.75 -3.74
CA GLU A 167 -16.26 6.25 -5.03
C GLU A 167 -14.79 6.69 -5.01
N LEU A 168 -13.91 5.94 -5.68
CA LEU A 168 -12.67 6.51 -6.24
C LEU A 168 -13.05 7.30 -7.50
N ALA A 169 -13.17 8.62 -7.36
CA ALA A 169 -13.81 9.48 -8.35
C ALA A 169 -12.91 9.79 -9.56
N ALA A 170 -12.97 8.95 -10.61
CA ALA A 170 -11.94 8.92 -11.65
C ALA A 170 -11.92 10.14 -12.62
N ARG A 171 -11.18 11.19 -12.27
CA ARG A 171 -11.02 12.45 -13.05
C ARG A 171 -9.61 12.71 -13.62
N SER A 172 -8.64 11.84 -13.29
CA SER A 172 -7.22 12.08 -13.52
C SER A 172 -6.78 11.92 -14.97
N LYS A 173 -6.16 12.97 -15.53
CA LYS A 173 -5.42 12.84 -16.80
C LYS A 173 -4.00 12.29 -16.63
N VAL A 174 -3.51 12.21 -15.40
CA VAL A 174 -2.22 11.63 -15.01
C VAL A 174 -2.46 10.21 -14.46
N PHE A 175 -1.45 9.36 -14.30
CA PHE A 175 -1.62 8.15 -13.52
C PHE A 175 -1.54 8.48 -12.01
N ALA A 176 -2.61 8.14 -11.30
CA ALA A 176 -2.75 8.35 -9.86
C ALA A 176 -2.83 7.00 -9.14
N ASP A 177 -2.37 6.95 -7.89
CA ASP A 177 -2.39 5.73 -7.08
C ASP A 177 -3.81 5.24 -6.81
N ILE A 178 -4.05 3.93 -6.94
CA ILE A 178 -5.19 3.31 -6.29
C ILE A 178 -4.81 3.14 -4.81
N THR A 179 -5.37 4.00 -3.95
CA THR A 179 -5.25 3.92 -2.49
C THR A 179 -5.48 2.49 -2.00
N ARG A 180 -4.64 1.99 -1.09
CA ARG A 180 -4.66 0.61 -0.57
C ARG A 180 -4.50 -0.53 -1.60
N MET A 181 -4.09 -0.26 -2.84
CA MET A 181 -3.67 -1.29 -3.81
C MET A 181 -2.16 -1.21 -4.07
N ALA A 182 -1.40 -1.35 -2.98
CA ALA A 182 0.02 -1.63 -2.99
C ALA A 182 0.35 -2.86 -2.11
N SER A 183 1.51 -3.47 -2.36
CA SER A 183 2.02 -4.68 -1.70
C SER A 183 3.56 -4.64 -1.67
N ARG A 184 4.18 -5.36 -0.73
CA ARG A 184 5.61 -5.73 -0.82
C ARG A 184 5.73 -7.19 -1.25
N LEU A 185 6.89 -7.55 -1.79
CA LEU A 185 7.32 -8.93 -2.05
C LEU A 185 8.82 -9.07 -1.77
N VAL A 186 9.30 -10.29 -1.56
CA VAL A 186 10.74 -10.60 -1.54
C VAL A 186 11.11 -11.49 -2.72
N ALA A 187 12.16 -11.11 -3.44
CA ALA A 187 12.86 -11.93 -4.43
C ALA A 187 14.15 -12.48 -3.80
N GLU A 188 14.36 -13.80 -3.89
CA GLU A 188 15.55 -14.47 -3.33
C GLU A 188 16.76 -14.46 -4.27
N HIS A 189 16.49 -14.28 -5.56
CA HIS A 189 17.42 -14.41 -6.67
C HIS A 189 17.28 -13.21 -7.61
N ASP A 190 18.33 -12.96 -8.40
CA ASP A 190 18.28 -11.97 -9.47
C ASP A 190 17.47 -12.51 -10.67
N ASP A 191 17.00 -11.63 -11.56
CA ASP A 191 16.08 -11.96 -12.66
C ASP A 191 14.74 -12.65 -12.22
N THR A 192 14.32 -12.53 -10.96
CA THR A 192 13.05 -13.12 -10.46
C THR A 192 11.85 -12.53 -11.20
N THR A 193 11.01 -13.43 -11.76
CA THR A 193 9.76 -13.05 -12.42
C THR A 193 8.67 -12.77 -11.38
N VAL A 194 7.95 -11.66 -11.56
CA VAL A 194 6.83 -11.23 -10.72
C VAL A 194 5.58 -11.06 -11.59
N ALA A 195 4.48 -11.72 -11.23
CA ALA A 195 3.20 -11.59 -11.90
C ALA A 195 2.17 -10.89 -11.00
N VAL A 196 1.77 -9.68 -11.38
CA VAL A 196 0.86 -8.81 -10.61
C VAL A 196 -0.55 -8.89 -11.19
N THR A 197 -1.39 -9.74 -10.60
CA THR A 197 -2.81 -9.86 -10.96
C THR A 197 -3.65 -8.89 -10.14
N PHE A 198 -4.22 -7.90 -10.82
CA PHE A 198 -5.18 -6.98 -10.24
C PHE A 198 -6.59 -7.35 -10.71
N SER A 199 -7.54 -7.42 -9.77
CA SER A 199 -8.97 -7.49 -10.10
C SER A 199 -9.74 -6.43 -9.30
N ALA A 200 -10.70 -5.75 -9.91
CA ALA A 200 -11.56 -4.77 -9.23
C ALA A 200 -12.92 -4.63 -9.93
N MET A 201 -13.92 -4.20 -9.18
CA MET A 201 -15.22 -3.81 -9.73
C MET A 201 -15.22 -2.33 -10.12
N ILE A 202 -15.57 -2.05 -11.37
CA ILE A 202 -15.59 -0.71 -11.97
C ILE A 202 -16.97 -0.40 -12.52
N THR A 203 -17.45 0.81 -12.24
CA THR A 203 -18.67 1.38 -12.81
C THR A 203 -18.30 2.62 -13.61
N ASP A 204 -18.59 2.71 -14.91
CA ASP A 204 -18.35 3.97 -15.62
C ASP A 204 -19.53 4.94 -15.46
N GLY A 205 -19.24 6.25 -15.41
CA GLY A 205 -20.23 7.31 -15.15
C GLY A 205 -21.24 7.60 -16.27
N GLY A 206 -21.53 6.61 -17.12
CA GLY A 206 -22.43 6.77 -18.26
C GLY A 206 -21.85 7.59 -19.42
N SER A 207 -22.74 8.23 -20.18
CA SER A 207 -22.47 8.90 -21.47
C SER A 207 -21.63 10.18 -21.35
N GLY A 208 -20.38 9.99 -20.96
CA GLY A 208 -19.42 11.05 -20.67
C GLY A 208 -18.08 10.54 -20.16
N SER A 209 -18.00 9.32 -19.62
CA SER A 209 -16.82 8.70 -19.00
C SER A 209 -15.57 8.78 -19.88
N GLY A 210 -14.38 8.81 -19.27
CA GLY A 210 -13.14 8.53 -20.01
C GLY A 210 -12.96 7.02 -20.20
N PRO A 211 -12.23 6.54 -21.22
CA PRO A 211 -11.62 5.22 -21.12
C PRO A 211 -10.78 5.17 -19.83
N LEU A 212 -11.12 4.25 -18.94
CA LEU A 212 -10.38 4.05 -17.69
C LEU A 212 -9.14 3.21 -18.01
N ARG A 213 -7.97 3.74 -17.66
CA ARG A 213 -6.68 3.06 -17.83
C ARG A 213 -6.13 2.58 -16.50
N LEU A 214 -5.30 1.55 -16.56
CA LEU A 214 -4.62 0.95 -15.42
C LEU A 214 -3.17 0.64 -15.80
N ARG A 215 -2.24 0.76 -14.85
CA ARG A 215 -0.90 0.17 -14.93
C ARG A 215 -0.49 -0.37 -13.55
N ALA A 216 0.35 -1.39 -13.52
CA ALA A 216 1.12 -1.71 -12.32
C ALA A 216 2.50 -1.05 -12.41
N LEU A 217 3.00 -0.59 -11.27
CA LEU A 217 4.38 -0.17 -11.08
C LEU A 217 5.08 -1.17 -10.14
N VAL A 218 6.33 -1.50 -10.44
CA VAL A 218 7.22 -2.30 -9.58
C VAL A 218 8.49 -1.48 -9.31
N ASP A 219 8.69 -1.10 -8.04
CA ASP A 219 9.66 -0.08 -7.60
C ASP A 219 9.62 1.22 -8.42
N GLY A 220 8.43 1.58 -8.90
CA GLY A 220 8.16 2.77 -9.73
C GLY A 220 8.39 2.60 -11.22
N ASN A 221 8.97 1.48 -11.65
CA ASN A 221 9.09 1.14 -13.07
C ASN A 221 7.75 0.59 -13.58
N GLU A 222 7.35 0.96 -14.78
CA GLU A 222 6.07 0.51 -15.35
C GLU A 222 6.18 -0.97 -15.79
N ALA A 223 5.32 -1.81 -15.21
CA ALA A 223 5.31 -3.24 -15.47
C ALA A 223 4.70 -3.57 -16.85
N ASP A 224 5.21 -4.59 -17.51
CA ASP A 224 4.71 -5.06 -18.81
C ASP A 224 3.25 -5.55 -18.69
N PRO A 225 2.38 -5.28 -19.68
CA PRO A 225 2.65 -4.72 -21.00
C PRO A 225 2.51 -3.18 -21.06
N GLY A 226 2.73 -2.49 -19.94
CA GLY A 226 2.48 -1.07 -19.76
C GLY A 226 1.00 -0.75 -19.56
N GLU A 227 0.65 0.54 -19.66
CA GLU A 227 -0.72 1.00 -19.47
C GLU A 227 -1.74 0.29 -20.36
N ILE A 228 -2.76 -0.31 -19.74
CA ILE A 228 -3.90 -0.94 -20.39
C ILE A 228 -5.15 -0.06 -20.29
N THR A 229 -6.09 -0.22 -21.21
CA THR A 229 -7.45 0.35 -21.09
C THR A 229 -8.37 -0.75 -20.58
N LEU A 230 -8.91 -0.61 -19.38
CA LEU A 230 -9.81 -1.60 -18.77
C LEU A 230 -11.19 -1.60 -19.44
N THR A 231 -11.69 -0.41 -19.79
CA THR A 231 -12.99 -0.20 -20.41
C THR A 231 -12.93 1.01 -21.36
N GLU A 232 -13.60 0.90 -22.50
CA GLU A 232 -13.93 2.05 -23.36
C GLU A 232 -15.38 2.49 -23.13
N ARG A 233 -15.63 3.78 -23.34
CA ARG A 233 -16.96 4.41 -23.28
C ARG A 233 -18.05 3.53 -23.91
N GLN A 234 -19.20 3.42 -23.23
CA GLN A 234 -20.46 3.94 -23.78
C GLN A 234 -21.65 3.90 -22.81
N TYR A 235 -21.72 2.94 -21.87
CA TYR A 235 -22.94 2.65 -21.10
C TYR A 235 -22.64 2.37 -19.64
N GLY A 236 -23.19 3.21 -18.75
CA GLY A 236 -22.84 3.32 -17.33
C GLY A 236 -23.20 2.10 -16.50
N HIS A 237 -22.31 1.10 -16.53
CA HIS A 237 -22.58 -0.23 -15.99
C HIS A 237 -21.42 -0.71 -15.12
N ALA A 238 -21.78 -1.50 -14.12
CA ALA A 238 -20.86 -1.96 -13.10
C ALA A 238 -20.40 -3.39 -13.41
N ALA A 239 -19.10 -3.63 -13.49
CA ALA A 239 -18.53 -4.92 -13.84
C ALA A 239 -17.20 -5.12 -13.13
N GLY A 240 -16.91 -6.34 -12.68
CA GLY A 240 -15.53 -6.73 -12.38
C GLY A 240 -14.66 -6.72 -13.64
N TYR A 241 -13.38 -6.43 -13.46
CA TYR A 241 -12.31 -6.59 -14.46
C TYR A 241 -11.13 -7.28 -13.77
N SER A 242 -10.32 -8.03 -14.53
CA SER A 242 -9.13 -8.69 -14.02
C SER A 242 -8.04 -8.75 -15.09
N PHE A 243 -6.81 -8.42 -14.72
CA PHE A 243 -5.64 -8.44 -15.61
C PHE A 243 -4.35 -8.71 -14.84
N THR A 244 -3.40 -9.39 -15.49
CA THR A 244 -2.07 -9.70 -14.93
C THR A 244 -0.98 -8.89 -15.64
N PHE A 245 -0.19 -8.12 -14.89
CA PHE A 245 1.03 -7.46 -15.35
C PHE A 245 2.26 -8.29 -14.98
N ILE A 246 3.41 -8.02 -15.58
CA ILE A 246 4.68 -8.70 -15.29
C ILE A 246 5.80 -7.69 -15.05
N ALA A 247 6.66 -7.99 -14.09
CA ALA A 247 7.99 -7.41 -13.98
C ALA A 247 9.05 -8.50 -13.79
N THR A 248 10.30 -8.14 -14.06
CA THR A 248 11.49 -8.87 -13.60
C THR A 248 12.18 -7.98 -12.56
N VAL A 249 12.63 -8.56 -11.46
CA VAL A 249 13.33 -7.85 -10.38
C VAL A 249 14.60 -8.60 -9.98
N ASP A 250 15.60 -7.86 -9.50
CA ASP A 250 16.79 -8.42 -8.87
C ASP A 250 16.46 -8.98 -7.47
N LYS A 251 17.44 -9.50 -6.74
CA LYS A 251 17.25 -9.95 -5.36
C LYS A 251 16.96 -8.79 -4.39
N GLY A 252 15.93 -8.93 -3.56
CA GLY A 252 15.65 -7.99 -2.46
C GLY A 252 14.17 -7.88 -2.09
N ILE A 253 13.81 -6.84 -1.33
CA ILE A 253 12.41 -6.39 -1.19
C ILE A 253 12.02 -5.47 -2.34
N HIS A 254 10.84 -5.71 -2.91
CA HIS A 254 10.27 -4.93 -4.00
C HIS A 254 8.87 -4.47 -3.66
N THR A 255 8.50 -3.31 -4.19
CA THR A 255 7.22 -2.65 -3.96
C THR A 255 6.37 -2.73 -5.21
N VAL A 256 5.12 -3.19 -5.07
CA VAL A 256 4.14 -3.26 -6.16
C VAL A 256 3.04 -2.26 -5.88
N GLN A 257 2.64 -1.49 -6.89
CA GLN A 257 1.58 -0.50 -6.76
C GLN A 257 0.71 -0.40 -8.02
N MET A 258 -0.60 -0.32 -7.83
CA MET A 258 -1.55 -0.11 -8.92
C MET A 258 -1.88 1.37 -9.10
N GLN A 259 -1.87 1.84 -10.35
CA GLN A 259 -2.24 3.21 -10.72
C GLN A 259 -3.30 3.24 -11.82
N TRP A 260 -4.18 4.25 -11.79
CA TRP A 260 -5.29 4.43 -12.72
C TRP A 260 -5.26 5.81 -13.39
N SER A 261 -5.94 5.97 -14.53
CA SER A 261 -6.22 7.29 -15.14
C SER A 261 -7.52 7.31 -15.96
N SER A 262 -8.14 8.48 -16.12
CA SER A 262 -9.40 8.73 -16.84
C SER A 262 -9.34 10.06 -17.61
N THR A 263 -9.42 10.01 -18.95
CA THR A 263 -9.08 11.17 -19.79
C THR A 263 -10.14 12.30 -19.84
N MET A 264 -11.27 12.20 -19.13
CA MET A 264 -12.47 13.04 -19.32
C MET A 264 -12.98 13.65 -18.00
N ARG A 265 -13.32 14.95 -18.02
CA ARG A 265 -13.72 15.72 -16.80
C ARG A 265 -15.18 15.56 -16.38
N SER A 266 -16.09 15.14 -17.27
CA SER A 266 -17.54 15.38 -17.09
C SER A 266 -18.35 14.24 -16.47
N ALA A 267 -17.76 13.05 -16.28
CA ALA A 267 -18.44 11.92 -15.67
C ALA A 267 -17.43 11.05 -14.92
N THR A 268 -17.81 10.66 -13.71
CA THR A 268 -16.97 9.92 -12.77
C THR A 268 -17.03 8.42 -13.08
N SER A 269 -15.90 7.79 -13.40
CA SER A 269 -15.83 6.31 -13.28
C SER A 269 -15.47 5.96 -11.83
N LEU A 270 -15.99 4.84 -11.34
CA LEU A 270 -15.86 4.35 -9.97
C LEU A 270 -15.01 3.08 -9.96
N LEU A 271 -14.28 2.84 -8.88
CA LEU A 271 -13.53 1.61 -8.65
C LEU A 271 -13.67 1.18 -7.19
N ARG A 272 -14.13 -0.06 -6.98
CA ARG A 272 -14.38 -0.70 -5.68
C ARG A 272 -14.05 -2.19 -5.73
N ASP A 273 -14.35 -2.92 -4.65
CA ASP A 273 -14.27 -4.38 -4.53
C ASP A 273 -12.99 -4.94 -5.16
N ALA A 274 -11.81 -4.55 -4.65
CA ALA A 274 -10.53 -4.76 -5.34
C ALA A 274 -9.62 -5.78 -4.66
N SER A 275 -8.75 -6.39 -5.47
CA SER A 275 -7.78 -7.41 -5.09
C SER A 275 -6.45 -7.20 -5.83
N LEU A 276 -5.36 -7.46 -5.13
CA LEU A 276 -4.00 -7.45 -5.66
C LEU A 276 -3.33 -8.76 -5.25
N LEU A 277 -3.12 -9.66 -6.22
CA LEU A 277 -2.37 -10.91 -6.06
C LEU A 277 -1.04 -10.76 -6.80
N VAL A 278 0.06 -10.80 -6.05
CA VAL A 278 1.43 -10.77 -6.55
C VAL A 278 2.01 -12.17 -6.41
N THR A 279 2.21 -12.89 -7.52
CA THR A 279 2.90 -14.19 -7.55
C THR A 279 4.37 -13.96 -7.88
N VAL A 280 5.27 -14.70 -7.25
CA VAL A 280 6.73 -14.54 -7.40
C VAL A 280 7.36 -15.88 -7.79
N ASP A 281 8.31 -15.88 -8.73
CA ASP A 281 9.12 -17.05 -9.02
C ASP A 281 10.23 -17.22 -7.97
N SER A 282 10.31 -18.40 -7.35
CA SER A 282 11.35 -18.68 -6.36
C SER A 282 12.70 -19.07 -6.96
N GLN A 283 12.76 -19.40 -8.26
CA GLN A 283 13.99 -19.79 -9.00
C GLN A 283 14.85 -20.91 -8.36
N ASP A 284 14.35 -21.61 -7.35
CA ASP A 284 15.10 -22.64 -6.63
C ASP A 284 15.49 -23.82 -7.54
N ASN A 285 16.54 -24.56 -7.17
CA ASN A 285 17.25 -25.55 -8.01
C ASN A 285 16.39 -26.70 -8.60
N ALA A 286 15.09 -26.75 -8.32
CA ALA A 286 14.10 -27.63 -8.96
C ALA A 286 13.36 -26.99 -10.16
N GLY A 287 13.67 -25.74 -10.52
CA GLY A 287 13.20 -25.05 -11.74
C GLY A 287 12.05 -24.06 -11.52
N GLN A 288 11.89 -23.14 -12.48
CA GLN A 288 10.94 -22.02 -12.45
C GLN A 288 9.51 -22.49 -12.16
N ARG A 289 8.92 -21.94 -11.10
CA ARG A 289 7.56 -22.18 -10.63
C ARG A 289 6.57 -21.20 -11.27
N LEU A 290 7.02 -20.01 -11.63
CA LEU A 290 6.25 -18.99 -12.33
C LEU A 290 6.99 -18.57 -13.60
N VAL A 291 6.38 -18.80 -14.76
CA VAL A 291 6.89 -18.31 -16.06
C VAL A 291 5.81 -17.49 -16.73
N ALA A 292 6.13 -16.27 -17.16
CA ALA A 292 5.14 -15.36 -17.71
C ALA A 292 5.71 -14.51 -18.86
N LYS A 293 4.85 -14.11 -19.80
CA LYS A 293 5.15 -13.16 -20.89
C LYS A 293 3.95 -12.25 -21.13
N ALA A 294 4.19 -10.96 -21.38
CA ALA A 294 3.16 -10.00 -21.74
C ALA A 294 3.56 -9.21 -23.00
N ARG A 295 2.57 -8.61 -23.67
CA ARG A 295 2.79 -7.82 -24.88
C ARG A 295 1.67 -6.83 -25.16
N LYS A 296 2.04 -5.59 -25.51
CA LYS A 296 1.20 -4.59 -26.18
C LYS A 296 1.65 -4.48 -27.64
N PRO A 297 1.12 -5.29 -28.58
CA PRO A 297 1.56 -5.27 -29.97
C PRO A 297 1.30 -3.90 -30.64
N PRO A 298 2.22 -3.35 -31.47
CA PRO A 298 2.06 -2.01 -32.06
C PRO A 298 0.84 -1.84 -32.99
N ILE A 299 0.29 -2.96 -33.48
CA ILE A 299 -0.99 -3.06 -34.16
C ILE A 299 -1.76 -4.17 -33.43
N PRO A 300 -3.03 -3.98 -33.04
CA PRO A 300 -3.80 -5.02 -32.39
C PRO A 300 -3.85 -6.30 -33.22
N LEU A 301 -3.78 -7.45 -32.56
CA LEU A 301 -3.90 -8.75 -33.24
C LEU A 301 -5.37 -8.96 -33.62
N THR A 302 -5.71 -9.12 -34.90
CA THR A 302 -7.08 -9.39 -35.36
C THR A 302 -7.34 -10.88 -35.55
N LYS A 303 -8.55 -11.35 -35.19
CA LYS A 303 -9.02 -12.72 -35.43
C LYS A 303 -10.45 -12.76 -35.96
N ASN A 304 -10.60 -13.26 -37.18
CA ASN A 304 -11.86 -13.44 -37.92
C ASN A 304 -11.85 -14.79 -38.66
N SER A 305 -11.67 -15.90 -37.92
CA SER A 305 -11.61 -17.25 -38.49
C SER A 305 -11.95 -18.34 -37.47
N LEU A 306 -12.69 -19.36 -37.94
CA LEU A 306 -13.14 -20.52 -37.16
C LEU A 306 -12.05 -21.58 -36.94
N ALA A 307 -10.90 -21.47 -37.59
CA ALA A 307 -9.77 -22.35 -37.32
C ALA A 307 -9.08 -21.92 -36.02
N TRP A 308 -8.75 -22.87 -35.14
CA TRP A 308 -7.80 -22.61 -34.05
C TRP A 308 -6.46 -22.15 -34.63
N THR A 309 -5.92 -21.07 -34.09
CA THR A 309 -4.56 -20.61 -34.39
C THR A 309 -3.85 -20.22 -33.10
N LYS A 310 -2.54 -20.44 -33.03
CA LYS A 310 -1.67 -19.94 -31.96
C LYS A 310 -1.74 -18.42 -31.86
N ILE A 311 -1.83 -17.88 -30.63
CA ILE A 311 -1.73 -16.44 -30.37
C ILE A 311 -0.23 -16.07 -30.39
N PRO A 312 0.24 -15.19 -31.29
CA PRO A 312 1.67 -14.97 -31.52
C PRO A 312 2.45 -14.55 -30.27
N GLN A 313 3.50 -15.31 -29.95
CA GLN A 313 4.43 -15.13 -28.81
C GLN A 313 3.88 -15.52 -27.43
N THR A 314 2.73 -16.20 -27.34
CA THR A 314 2.20 -16.74 -26.07
C THR A 314 2.87 -18.06 -25.60
N ASP A 315 3.97 -18.45 -26.25
CA ASP A 315 4.79 -19.61 -25.90
C ASP A 315 5.49 -19.44 -24.54
N LEU A 316 5.26 -20.37 -23.61
CA LEU A 316 5.96 -20.47 -22.33
C LEU A 316 6.60 -21.86 -22.21
N ASP A 317 7.91 -21.88 -21.95
CA ASP A 317 8.65 -23.05 -21.48
C ASP A 317 8.62 -23.01 -19.95
N PHE A 318 8.15 -24.07 -19.26
CA PHE A 318 8.00 -24.05 -17.81
C PHE A 318 8.33 -25.41 -17.19
N ASN A 319 8.82 -25.43 -15.94
CA ASN A 319 9.19 -26.68 -15.27
C ASN A 319 8.10 -27.16 -14.30
N VAL A 320 7.88 -28.47 -14.28
CA VAL A 320 7.07 -29.17 -13.30
C VAL A 320 8.04 -29.94 -12.39
N PRO A 321 8.28 -29.51 -11.14
CA PRO A 321 9.33 -30.12 -10.29
C PRO A 321 8.95 -31.52 -9.79
N GLU A 322 7.65 -31.80 -9.62
CA GLU A 322 7.13 -33.12 -9.25
C GLU A 322 5.74 -33.31 -9.88
N LYS A 323 5.28 -34.56 -9.99
CA LYS A 323 4.02 -34.88 -10.67
C LYS A 323 2.84 -34.16 -10.02
N GLY A 324 2.22 -33.22 -10.74
CA GLY A 324 1.20 -32.35 -10.18
C GLY A 324 0.41 -31.56 -11.22
N GLY A 325 -0.40 -30.62 -10.74
CA GLY A 325 -1.19 -29.73 -11.58
C GLY A 325 -0.46 -28.44 -11.93
N ALA A 326 -0.85 -27.82 -13.04
CA ALA A 326 -0.38 -26.51 -13.46
C ALA A 326 -1.56 -25.59 -13.81
N ALA A 327 -1.39 -24.30 -13.55
CA ALA A 327 -2.34 -23.26 -13.92
C ALA A 327 -1.79 -22.35 -15.01
N PHE A 328 -2.60 -22.14 -16.05
CA PHE A 328 -2.28 -21.35 -17.23
C PHE A 328 -3.26 -20.19 -17.30
N VAL A 329 -2.80 -18.99 -16.97
CA VAL A 329 -3.62 -17.77 -16.98
C VAL A 329 -3.39 -17.04 -18.30
N PHE A 330 -4.47 -16.68 -18.99
CA PHE A 330 -4.43 -15.75 -20.12
C PHE A 330 -5.26 -14.53 -19.77
N ALA A 331 -4.61 -13.38 -19.69
CA ALA A 331 -5.25 -12.08 -19.56
C ALA A 331 -5.11 -11.28 -20.86
N SER A 332 -6.12 -10.49 -21.23
CA SER A 332 -6.07 -9.66 -22.42
C SER A 332 -7.04 -8.48 -22.36
N VAL A 333 -6.59 -7.34 -22.89
CA VAL A 333 -7.46 -6.26 -23.37
C VAL A 333 -7.91 -6.65 -24.77
N SER A 334 -9.17 -7.06 -24.88
CA SER A 334 -9.76 -7.45 -26.16
C SER A 334 -10.92 -6.54 -26.56
N LYS A 335 -11.15 -6.40 -27.86
CA LYS A 335 -12.13 -5.50 -28.47
C LYS A 335 -12.89 -6.22 -29.58
N MET A 336 -14.18 -6.46 -29.38
CA MET A 336 -15.02 -7.11 -30.38
C MET A 336 -15.45 -6.10 -31.44
N LYS A 337 -15.12 -6.36 -32.70
CA LYS A 337 -15.62 -5.60 -33.85
C LYS A 337 -16.92 -6.18 -34.39
N GLN A 338 -17.06 -7.51 -34.40
CA GLN A 338 -18.26 -8.19 -34.92
C GLN A 338 -18.46 -9.59 -34.28
N GLY A 339 -19.67 -10.12 -34.37
CA GLY A 339 -20.07 -11.46 -33.92
C GLY A 339 -20.14 -11.64 -32.38
N ASN A 340 -20.51 -12.85 -31.97
CA ASN A 340 -21.07 -13.07 -30.63
C ASN A 340 -20.06 -13.54 -29.58
N TYR A 341 -18.90 -14.11 -29.94
CA TYR A 341 -17.80 -14.39 -29.01
C TYR A 341 -16.52 -14.84 -29.74
N PHE A 342 -15.39 -14.82 -29.03
CA PHE A 342 -14.23 -15.61 -29.41
C PHE A 342 -13.84 -16.57 -28.28
N GLN A 343 -13.21 -17.68 -28.64
CA GLN A 343 -12.76 -18.69 -27.69
C GLN A 343 -11.25 -18.71 -27.57
N VAL A 344 -10.76 -18.98 -26.36
CA VAL A 344 -9.35 -19.24 -26.04
C VAL A 344 -9.21 -20.65 -25.46
N ARG A 345 -8.05 -21.29 -25.69
CA ARG A 345 -7.61 -22.52 -25.00
C ARG A 345 -6.11 -22.47 -24.74
N ALA A 346 -5.66 -23.16 -23.69
CA ALA A 346 -4.25 -23.49 -23.50
C ALA A 346 -3.96 -24.90 -24.04
N VAL A 347 -2.91 -25.04 -24.85
CA VAL A 347 -2.42 -26.32 -25.39
C VAL A 347 -1.07 -26.60 -24.75
N VAL A 348 -0.92 -27.78 -24.14
CA VAL A 348 0.32 -28.22 -23.49
C VAL A 348 0.95 -29.36 -24.29
N ASP A 349 2.26 -29.23 -24.55
CA ASP A 349 3.10 -30.15 -25.33
C ASP A 349 2.58 -30.49 -26.74
N ASP A 350 2.06 -29.46 -27.43
CA ASP A 350 1.59 -29.45 -28.83
C ASP A 350 0.42 -30.39 -29.22
N ALA A 351 0.06 -31.41 -28.41
CA ALA A 351 -1.13 -32.25 -28.68
C ALA A 351 -1.78 -33.01 -27.49
N PRO A 352 -1.05 -33.69 -26.59
CA PRO A 352 -1.64 -34.71 -25.73
C PRO A 352 -2.46 -34.16 -24.56
N TYR A 353 -2.24 -32.88 -24.20
CA TYR A 353 -2.85 -32.25 -23.03
C TYR A 353 -3.56 -30.94 -23.42
N LEU A 354 -4.85 -31.06 -23.74
CA LEU A 354 -5.76 -29.91 -23.67
C LEU A 354 -6.03 -29.58 -22.20
N ALA A 355 -5.68 -28.37 -21.78
CA ALA A 355 -5.97 -27.90 -20.44
C ALA A 355 -7.49 -27.73 -20.22
N SER A 356 -7.97 -27.95 -19.00
CA SER A 356 -9.38 -27.82 -18.61
C SER A 356 -9.68 -26.39 -18.13
N PRO A 357 -10.71 -25.70 -18.64
CA PRO A 357 -11.66 -26.13 -19.68
C PRO A 357 -11.06 -26.14 -21.10
N GLY A 358 -11.35 -27.18 -21.89
CA GLY A 358 -10.71 -27.41 -23.21
C GLY A 358 -10.86 -26.29 -24.26
N ALA A 359 -11.85 -25.42 -24.07
CA ALA A 359 -11.98 -24.10 -24.69
C ALA A 359 -12.97 -23.27 -23.86
N SER A 360 -12.74 -21.96 -23.74
CA SER A 360 -13.65 -21.03 -23.07
C SER A 360 -13.91 -19.79 -23.92
N ALA A 361 -15.15 -19.27 -23.87
CA ALA A 361 -15.53 -18.02 -24.53
C ALA A 361 -15.03 -16.83 -23.70
N PHE A 362 -13.95 -16.19 -24.15
CA PHE A 362 -13.20 -15.16 -23.40
C PHE A 362 -13.94 -13.82 -23.36
N THR A 363 -14.38 -13.35 -24.53
CA THR A 363 -15.25 -12.19 -24.65
C THR A 363 -16.49 -12.58 -25.43
N ILE A 364 -17.62 -12.01 -25.02
CA ILE A 364 -18.97 -12.31 -25.50
C ILE A 364 -19.63 -11.00 -25.90
N GLU A 365 -20.28 -11.01 -27.06
CA GLU A 365 -21.00 -9.93 -27.77
C GLU A 365 -20.19 -8.85 -28.49
N THR A 366 -20.93 -8.05 -29.26
CA THR A 366 -20.44 -7.11 -30.28
C THR A 366 -20.10 -5.73 -29.71
N THR A 367 -19.03 -5.11 -30.22
CA THR A 367 -18.72 -3.67 -30.13
C THR A 367 -18.27 -3.09 -28.78
N HIS A 368 -17.98 -3.90 -27.77
CA HIS A 368 -17.31 -3.45 -26.54
C HIS A 368 -15.81 -3.81 -26.51
N LYS A 369 -15.11 -3.27 -25.52
CA LYS A 369 -13.71 -3.55 -25.18
C LYS A 369 -13.55 -3.68 -23.68
N GLU A 370 -12.77 -4.67 -23.27
CA GLU A 370 -12.62 -5.04 -21.87
C GLU A 370 -11.28 -5.71 -21.57
N ALA A 371 -10.77 -5.52 -20.36
CA ALA A 371 -9.70 -6.34 -19.79
C ALA A 371 -10.31 -7.56 -19.06
N ARG A 372 -9.99 -8.77 -19.52
CA ARG A 372 -10.41 -10.03 -18.89
C ARG A 372 -9.22 -10.94 -18.61
N SER A 373 -9.45 -11.94 -17.76
CA SER A 373 -8.53 -13.03 -17.45
C SER A 373 -9.30 -14.35 -17.40
N LEU A 374 -8.68 -15.44 -17.88
CA LEU A 374 -9.17 -16.82 -17.78
C LEU A 374 -8.05 -17.75 -17.31
N THR A 375 -8.40 -18.74 -16.48
CA THR A 375 -7.47 -19.79 -16.06
C THR A 375 -7.84 -21.14 -16.68
N PHE A 376 -6.84 -21.82 -17.26
CA PHE A 376 -6.90 -23.17 -17.81
C PHE A 376 -5.93 -24.07 -17.05
N THR A 377 -6.21 -25.37 -16.92
CA THR A 377 -5.42 -26.24 -16.02
C THR A 377 -5.16 -27.67 -16.49
N THR A 378 -4.03 -28.22 -16.08
CA THR A 378 -3.75 -29.67 -16.09
C THR A 378 -3.74 -30.20 -14.66
N LYS A 379 -4.14 -31.46 -14.46
CA LYS A 379 -4.16 -32.10 -13.13
C LYS A 379 -2.92 -32.93 -12.81
N GLU A 380 -2.32 -33.53 -13.85
CA GLU A 380 -1.23 -34.49 -13.72
C GLU A 380 -0.26 -34.35 -14.90
N LEU A 381 0.60 -33.33 -14.86
CA LEU A 381 1.82 -33.30 -15.67
C LEU A 381 2.90 -34.16 -15.01
N SER A 382 3.78 -34.73 -15.83
CA SER A 382 5.01 -35.39 -15.40
C SER A 382 5.99 -34.39 -14.76
N PRO A 383 6.96 -34.85 -13.94
CA PRO A 383 8.12 -34.03 -13.63
C PRO A 383 8.93 -33.75 -14.90
N GLY A 384 9.38 -32.50 -15.08
CA GLY A 384 10.24 -32.08 -16.20
C GLY A 384 9.82 -30.78 -16.87
N LEU A 385 10.49 -30.47 -17.98
CA LEU A 385 10.23 -29.28 -18.81
C LEU A 385 9.04 -29.53 -19.73
N HIS A 386 8.05 -28.64 -19.66
CA HIS A 386 6.83 -28.65 -20.47
C HIS A 386 6.71 -27.36 -21.28
N LYS A 387 5.90 -27.39 -22.35
CA LYS A 387 5.59 -26.23 -23.19
C LYS A 387 4.10 -25.95 -23.15
N VAL A 388 3.72 -24.68 -23.00
CA VAL A 388 2.33 -24.23 -23.19
C VAL A 388 2.28 -23.07 -24.16
N HIS A 389 1.26 -23.06 -25.02
CA HIS A 389 0.86 -21.88 -25.77
C HIS A 389 -0.64 -21.69 -25.74
N PHE A 390 -1.09 -20.47 -26.01
CA PHE A 390 -2.51 -20.16 -26.10
C PHE A 390 -2.95 -20.10 -27.55
N GLU A 391 -4.16 -20.59 -27.81
CA GLU A 391 -4.80 -20.57 -29.12
C GLU A 391 -6.16 -19.90 -29.02
N TRP A 392 -6.60 -19.35 -30.15
CA TRP A 392 -7.92 -18.73 -30.30
C TRP A 392 -8.63 -19.12 -31.59
N GLN A 393 -9.96 -19.09 -31.54
CA GLN A 393 -10.86 -19.16 -32.69
C GLN A 393 -12.02 -18.16 -32.54
N SER A 394 -12.48 -17.61 -33.66
CA SER A 394 -13.75 -16.86 -33.72
C SER A 394 -14.92 -17.83 -33.57
N ALA A 395 -15.99 -17.44 -32.87
CA ALA A 395 -17.23 -18.18 -32.94
C ALA A 395 -17.97 -17.90 -34.25
N PHE A 396 -18.67 -18.92 -34.74
CA PHE A 396 -19.72 -18.77 -35.74
C PHE A 396 -21.08 -18.76 -35.04
N THR A 397 -21.87 -17.72 -35.26
CA THR A 397 -23.30 -17.68 -34.94
C THR A 397 -24.05 -17.32 -36.21
N ASP A 398 -24.46 -16.07 -36.37
CA ASP A 398 -25.05 -15.55 -37.61
C ASP A 398 -24.02 -14.78 -38.45
N VAL A 399 -22.97 -14.26 -37.80
CA VAL A 399 -21.81 -13.62 -38.45
C VAL A 399 -20.52 -14.16 -37.82
N MET A 400 -19.46 -14.23 -38.62
CA MET A 400 -18.14 -14.61 -38.14
C MET A 400 -17.61 -13.55 -37.18
N SER A 401 -17.18 -13.97 -35.98
CA SER A 401 -16.76 -13.01 -34.96
C SER A 401 -15.38 -12.41 -35.27
N GLU A 402 -15.27 -11.09 -35.25
CA GLU A 402 -14.02 -10.35 -35.41
C GLU A 402 -13.63 -9.71 -34.09
N VAL A 403 -12.44 -10.03 -33.59
CA VAL A 403 -11.89 -9.49 -32.35
C VAL A 403 -10.47 -8.97 -32.55
N GLU A 404 -10.12 -7.90 -31.84
CA GLU A 404 -8.76 -7.38 -31.70
C GLU A 404 -8.22 -7.61 -30.29
N LEU A 405 -6.96 -8.01 -30.15
CA LEU A 405 -6.22 -7.96 -28.86
C LEU A 405 -5.25 -6.78 -28.89
N GLU A 406 -5.46 -5.80 -28.02
CA GLU A 406 -4.59 -4.62 -27.89
C GLU A 406 -3.41 -4.85 -26.93
N ALA A 407 -3.62 -5.68 -25.91
CA ALA A 407 -2.60 -6.14 -24.98
C ALA A 407 -2.97 -7.53 -24.44
N TRP A 408 -1.97 -8.35 -24.11
CA TRP A 408 -2.19 -9.64 -23.45
C TRP A 408 -1.04 -10.02 -22.53
N THR A 409 -1.34 -10.94 -21.61
CA THR A 409 -0.41 -11.59 -20.68
C THR A 409 -0.72 -13.08 -20.64
N ALA A 410 0.32 -13.90 -20.73
CA ALA A 410 0.28 -15.36 -20.64
C ALA A 410 1.17 -15.79 -19.46
N THR A 411 0.64 -16.61 -18.56
CA THR A 411 1.35 -17.06 -17.34
C THR A 411 1.15 -18.55 -17.14
N ALA A 412 2.22 -19.27 -16.80
CA ALA A 412 2.21 -20.65 -16.32
C ALA A 412 2.69 -20.69 -14.86
N LEU A 413 1.99 -21.44 -14.01
CA LEU A 413 2.25 -21.54 -12.58
C LEU A 413 2.20 -23.00 -12.11
N THR A 414 3.29 -23.47 -11.51
CA THR A 414 3.46 -24.81 -10.92
C THR A 414 3.84 -24.67 -9.44
N ASN A 415 3.06 -25.25 -8.51
CA ASN A 415 3.30 -25.07 -7.08
C ASN A 415 2.66 -26.19 -6.25
N LYS A 416 3.34 -26.66 -5.19
CA LYS A 416 2.79 -27.61 -4.20
C LYS A 416 1.58 -27.05 -3.44
N GLY A 417 1.43 -25.73 -3.38
CA GLY A 417 0.28 -25.01 -2.83
C GLY A 417 -0.86 -24.72 -3.82
N LEU A 418 -0.75 -25.15 -5.09
CA LEU A 418 -1.77 -24.91 -6.13
C LEU A 418 -2.79 -26.06 -6.17
N THR A 419 -4.06 -25.75 -5.92
CA THR A 419 -5.20 -26.63 -6.21
C THR A 419 -6.12 -25.94 -7.21
N VAL A 420 -6.53 -26.61 -8.28
CA VAL A 420 -7.48 -26.02 -9.24
C VAL A 420 -8.58 -26.99 -9.62
N ILE A 421 -9.78 -26.45 -9.73
CA ILE A 421 -11.01 -27.20 -9.91
C ILE A 421 -11.78 -26.62 -11.11
N PRO A 422 -11.85 -27.34 -12.24
CA PRO A 422 -12.77 -26.98 -13.32
C PRO A 422 -14.20 -27.36 -12.94
N GLN A 423 -15.16 -26.54 -13.37
CA GLN A 423 -16.58 -26.77 -13.19
C GLN A 423 -17.03 -28.00 -13.99
N GLY A 424 -17.68 -28.96 -13.32
CA GLY A 424 -18.14 -30.20 -13.97
C GLY A 424 -19.40 -30.03 -14.82
N VAL A 425 -20.32 -29.16 -14.38
CA VAL A 425 -21.58 -28.85 -15.08
C VAL A 425 -21.96 -27.37 -14.90
N PRO A 426 -22.58 -26.72 -15.90
CA PRO A 426 -23.15 -25.38 -15.75
C PRO A 426 -24.11 -25.28 -14.56
N PHE A 427 -24.05 -24.16 -13.83
CA PHE A 427 -24.79 -23.93 -12.59
C PHE A 427 -25.72 -22.73 -12.73
N ASN A 428 -27.00 -22.90 -12.43
CA ASN A 428 -28.04 -21.89 -12.65
C ASN A 428 -28.35 -21.15 -11.33
N VAL A 429 -27.79 -19.96 -11.16
CA VAL A 429 -28.02 -19.09 -9.99
C VAL A 429 -29.42 -18.51 -10.09
N THR A 430 -30.28 -18.78 -9.10
CA THR A 430 -31.72 -18.46 -9.14
C THR A 430 -32.24 -17.73 -7.90
N GLN A 431 -31.37 -17.42 -6.95
CA GLN A 431 -31.72 -16.89 -5.62
C GLN A 431 -30.90 -15.66 -5.27
N ASP A 432 -31.43 -14.78 -4.42
CA ASP A 432 -30.75 -13.60 -3.87
C ASP A 432 -29.86 -13.91 -2.64
N VAL A 433 -29.76 -15.20 -2.29
CA VAL A 433 -28.88 -15.76 -1.24
C VAL A 433 -27.68 -16.46 -1.89
N PHE A 434 -26.50 -16.33 -1.27
CA PHE A 434 -25.28 -17.01 -1.72
C PHE A 434 -25.43 -18.53 -1.71
N THR A 435 -25.47 -19.12 -2.90
CA THR A 435 -25.58 -20.57 -3.12
C THR A 435 -24.25 -21.10 -3.64
N GLU A 436 -23.70 -22.12 -2.99
CA GLU A 436 -22.45 -22.78 -3.41
C GLU A 436 -22.55 -23.35 -4.83
N VAL A 437 -21.49 -23.20 -5.63
CA VAL A 437 -21.36 -23.87 -6.92
C VAL A 437 -20.90 -25.32 -6.67
N PRO A 438 -21.72 -26.37 -6.89
CA PRO A 438 -21.49 -27.69 -6.29
C PRO A 438 -20.21 -28.43 -6.71
N THR A 439 -19.55 -27.99 -7.80
CA THR A 439 -18.29 -28.57 -8.28
C THR A 439 -17.07 -27.69 -8.04
N LEU A 440 -17.21 -26.50 -7.44
CA LEU A 440 -16.10 -25.57 -7.17
C LEU A 440 -15.84 -25.48 -5.67
N ALA A 441 -15.49 -26.62 -5.08
CA ALA A 441 -15.14 -26.77 -3.67
C ALA A 441 -13.94 -27.72 -3.51
N THR A 442 -12.98 -27.35 -2.65
CA THR A 442 -11.87 -28.19 -2.21
C THR A 442 -11.77 -28.20 -0.69
N GLU A 443 -11.13 -29.23 -0.15
CA GLU A 443 -10.63 -29.22 1.20
C GLU A 443 -9.14 -28.88 1.17
N ILE A 444 -8.71 -27.89 1.95
CA ILE A 444 -7.30 -27.55 2.14
C ILE A 444 -6.88 -27.84 3.57
N GLN A 445 -5.84 -28.65 3.75
CA GLN A 445 -5.25 -28.83 5.06
C GLN A 445 -4.38 -27.63 5.43
N VAL A 446 -4.50 -27.15 6.66
CA VAL A 446 -3.80 -25.97 7.20
C VAL A 446 -3.19 -26.41 8.53
N ASN A 447 -1.92 -26.86 8.47
CA ASN A 447 -1.15 -27.33 9.63
C ASN A 447 -0.53 -26.17 10.42
N GLU A 448 -0.29 -25.07 9.74
CA GLU A 448 0.38 -23.84 10.19
C GLU A 448 -0.36 -22.66 9.53
N LEU A 449 -0.29 -21.46 10.11
CA LEU A 449 -1.06 -20.30 9.66
C LEU A 449 -0.90 -20.06 8.16
N SER A 450 -2.00 -19.98 7.41
CA SER A 450 -1.94 -19.90 5.95
C SER A 450 -2.74 -18.74 5.37
N ASP A 451 -2.14 -18.08 4.37
CA ASP A 451 -2.83 -17.20 3.45
C ASP A 451 -3.31 -18.00 2.24
N VAL A 452 -4.53 -17.72 1.77
CA VAL A 452 -5.12 -18.42 0.63
C VAL A 452 -5.73 -17.43 -0.37
N ALA A 453 -5.24 -17.46 -1.61
CA ALA A 453 -5.84 -16.74 -2.73
C ALA A 453 -6.81 -17.66 -3.47
N VAL A 454 -8.06 -17.22 -3.64
CA VAL A 454 -9.09 -17.95 -4.39
C VAL A 454 -9.47 -17.14 -5.62
N THR A 455 -8.89 -17.50 -6.77
CA THR A 455 -9.28 -16.91 -8.06
C THR A 455 -10.39 -17.73 -8.68
N PHE A 456 -11.59 -17.15 -8.72
CA PHE A 456 -12.67 -17.64 -9.57
C PHE A 456 -12.42 -17.18 -11.01
N SER A 457 -12.77 -18.01 -11.98
CA SER A 457 -13.03 -17.61 -13.35
C SER A 457 -14.26 -18.35 -13.90
N GLY A 458 -15.02 -17.77 -14.84
CA GLY A 458 -16.19 -18.43 -15.44
C GLY A 458 -17.12 -17.50 -16.22
N VAL A 459 -18.04 -18.11 -16.98
CA VAL A 459 -18.87 -17.44 -17.99
C VAL A 459 -20.34 -17.38 -17.56
N GLY A 460 -20.84 -16.18 -17.24
CA GLY A 460 -22.26 -15.92 -16.94
C GLY A 460 -23.10 -15.64 -18.21
N ASN A 461 -24.35 -16.11 -18.21
CA ASN A 461 -25.36 -15.86 -19.25
C ASN A 461 -26.77 -15.93 -18.63
N GLY A 462 -27.54 -14.83 -18.65
CA GLY A 462 -28.82 -14.70 -17.96
C GLY A 462 -29.47 -13.32 -18.06
N TYR A 463 -30.25 -12.96 -17.04
CA TYR A 463 -31.03 -11.70 -16.99
C TYR A 463 -30.81 -10.90 -15.70
N SER A 464 -30.02 -11.43 -14.75
CA SER A 464 -29.83 -10.85 -13.42
C SER A 464 -28.34 -10.69 -13.11
N GLU A 465 -27.96 -9.57 -12.48
CA GLU A 465 -26.61 -9.33 -11.96
C GLU A 465 -26.17 -10.49 -11.04
N VAL A 466 -24.98 -11.05 -11.23
CA VAL A 466 -24.43 -12.12 -10.38
C VAL A 466 -23.24 -11.61 -9.57
N TYR A 467 -23.34 -11.80 -8.27
CA TYR A 467 -22.27 -11.56 -7.30
C TYR A 467 -21.67 -12.90 -6.90
N ALA A 468 -20.35 -12.97 -6.77
CA ALA A 468 -19.64 -14.10 -6.20
C ALA A 468 -18.98 -13.73 -4.88
N THR A 469 -18.80 -14.74 -4.03
CA THR A 469 -17.84 -14.68 -2.93
C THR A 469 -17.25 -16.06 -2.67
N VAL A 470 -16.14 -16.08 -1.93
CA VAL A 470 -15.57 -17.30 -1.36
C VAL A 470 -16.40 -17.75 -0.14
N MET A 471 -16.53 -19.06 0.06
CA MET A 471 -17.03 -19.65 1.30
C MET A 471 -15.89 -20.25 2.12
N LYS A 472 -16.01 -20.16 3.45
CA LYS A 472 -15.18 -20.86 4.42
C LYS A 472 -16.05 -21.76 5.29
N ASP A 473 -15.84 -23.07 5.17
CA ASP A 473 -16.60 -24.12 5.88
C ASP A 473 -18.12 -24.04 5.65
N GLY A 474 -18.55 -23.65 4.45
CA GLY A 474 -19.96 -23.47 4.08
C GLY A 474 -20.57 -22.12 4.48
N ASN A 475 -19.79 -21.21 5.07
CA ASN A 475 -20.21 -19.84 5.36
C ASN A 475 -19.69 -18.91 4.27
N ALA A 476 -20.57 -18.19 3.56
CA ALA A 476 -20.19 -17.22 2.54
C ALA A 476 -19.61 -15.94 3.17
N LEU A 477 -18.47 -15.46 2.67
CA LEU A 477 -17.87 -14.20 3.12
C LEU A 477 -18.57 -13.02 2.42
N GLY A 478 -19.75 -12.64 2.93
CA GLY A 478 -20.59 -11.60 2.32
C GLY A 478 -19.90 -10.24 2.20
N GLU A 479 -18.91 -9.97 3.05
CA GLU A 479 -18.05 -8.80 3.03
C GLU A 479 -17.01 -8.79 1.89
N GLN A 480 -16.78 -9.92 1.20
CA GLN A 480 -15.93 -10.01 0.00
C GLN A 480 -16.74 -10.13 -1.30
N ALA A 481 -18.07 -9.92 -1.24
CA ALA A 481 -18.98 -10.08 -2.36
C ALA A 481 -18.65 -9.13 -3.53
N SER A 482 -18.24 -9.71 -4.68
CA SER A 482 -17.81 -8.96 -5.87
C SER A 482 -18.71 -9.29 -7.08
N MET A 483 -19.07 -8.30 -7.89
CA MET A 483 -19.93 -8.51 -9.06
C MET A 483 -19.15 -9.12 -10.24
N LEU A 484 -19.47 -10.36 -10.58
CA LEU A 484 -18.89 -11.04 -11.73
C LEU A 484 -19.61 -10.73 -13.04
N TYR A 485 -20.91 -10.46 -13.00
CA TYR A 485 -21.71 -10.42 -14.21
C TYR A 485 -22.84 -9.39 -14.10
N HIS A 486 -22.97 -8.57 -15.15
CA HIS A 486 -23.95 -7.51 -15.30
C HIS A 486 -24.59 -7.61 -16.69
N PRO A 487 -25.86 -8.04 -16.79
CA PRO A 487 -26.60 -8.02 -18.04
C PRO A 487 -27.22 -6.64 -18.28
N ASP A 488 -26.93 -6.01 -19.42
CA ASP A 488 -27.67 -4.82 -19.85
C ASP A 488 -28.92 -5.27 -20.60
N VAL A 489 -30.08 -5.09 -19.99
CA VAL A 489 -31.36 -5.65 -20.46
C VAL A 489 -32.11 -4.62 -21.32
N PHE A 490 -32.01 -4.71 -22.65
CA PHE A 490 -32.68 -3.78 -23.56
C PHE A 490 -34.11 -4.22 -23.90
N ILE A 491 -35.08 -3.42 -23.49
CA ILE A 491 -36.52 -3.60 -23.75
C ILE A 491 -36.96 -2.52 -24.75
N ALA A 492 -37.29 -2.92 -25.98
CA ALA A 492 -37.79 -1.99 -26.99
C ALA A 492 -39.13 -1.35 -26.56
N PRO A 493 -39.43 -0.09 -26.97
CA PRO A 493 -40.66 0.60 -26.58
C PRO A 493 -41.94 -0.22 -26.86
N GLY A 494 -42.75 -0.43 -25.82
CA GLY A 494 -43.99 -1.22 -25.90
C GLY A 494 -43.84 -2.73 -25.72
N GLN A 495 -42.62 -3.26 -25.62
CA GLN A 495 -42.38 -4.65 -25.21
C GLN A 495 -42.42 -4.79 -23.68
N THR A 496 -42.84 -5.95 -23.19
CA THR A 496 -42.67 -6.39 -21.79
C THR A 496 -41.56 -7.42 -21.62
N ASN A 497 -40.97 -7.90 -22.72
CA ASN A 497 -39.80 -8.78 -22.71
C ASN A 497 -38.57 -8.04 -23.27
N PRO A 498 -37.36 -8.38 -22.80
CA PRO A 498 -36.11 -7.97 -23.42
C PRO A 498 -36.07 -8.37 -24.89
N THR A 499 -35.78 -7.41 -25.74
CA THR A 499 -35.50 -7.62 -27.16
C THR A 499 -34.04 -7.98 -27.41
N SER A 500 -33.15 -7.60 -26.49
CA SER A 500 -31.79 -8.13 -26.36
C SER A 500 -31.34 -8.04 -24.90
N VAL A 501 -30.32 -8.82 -24.54
CA VAL A 501 -29.57 -8.69 -23.29
C VAL A 501 -28.10 -8.73 -23.67
N SER A 502 -27.30 -7.79 -23.17
CA SER A 502 -25.85 -7.76 -23.40
C SER A 502 -25.03 -8.17 -22.18
N ASN A 503 -24.18 -9.19 -22.36
CA ASN A 503 -23.48 -9.92 -21.31
C ASN A 503 -22.12 -9.27 -20.94
N ARG A 504 -22.10 -8.40 -19.92
CA ARG A 504 -20.85 -7.81 -19.38
C ARG A 504 -20.42 -8.47 -18.07
N GLY A 505 -19.16 -8.27 -17.69
CA GLY A 505 -18.66 -8.66 -16.38
C GLY A 505 -17.25 -9.24 -16.32
N ALA A 506 -16.78 -9.42 -15.10
CA ALA A 506 -15.60 -10.20 -14.75
C ALA A 506 -15.86 -11.68 -15.01
N GLN A 507 -15.26 -12.20 -16.09
CA GLN A 507 -15.01 -13.63 -16.18
C GLN A 507 -13.91 -14.12 -15.22
N SER A 508 -13.30 -13.26 -14.40
CA SER A 508 -12.45 -13.69 -13.28
C SER A 508 -12.33 -12.63 -12.18
N PHE A 509 -12.18 -13.09 -10.93
CA PHE A 509 -11.92 -12.27 -9.75
C PHE A 509 -11.15 -13.06 -8.67
N THR A 510 -10.33 -12.39 -7.87
CA THR A 510 -9.48 -13.01 -6.85
C THR A 510 -9.86 -12.59 -5.42
N PHE A 511 -10.35 -13.54 -4.62
CA PHE A 511 -10.68 -13.35 -3.20
C PHE A 511 -9.47 -13.69 -2.30
N ALA A 512 -9.36 -13.03 -1.15
CA ALA A 512 -8.26 -13.24 -0.21
C ALA A 512 -8.75 -13.78 1.14
N LEU A 513 -8.37 -15.01 1.45
CA LEU A 513 -8.55 -15.63 2.76
C LEU A 513 -7.25 -15.48 3.55
N LYS A 514 -7.11 -14.36 4.25
CA LYS A 514 -5.99 -14.08 5.15
C LYS A 514 -6.08 -14.89 6.44
N ASP A 515 -4.91 -15.13 7.05
CA ASP A 515 -4.76 -15.54 8.44
C ASP A 515 -5.60 -16.79 8.82
N LEU A 516 -5.63 -17.83 7.98
CA LEU A 516 -6.32 -19.09 8.33
C LEU A 516 -5.50 -19.84 9.39
N PRO A 517 -5.98 -20.00 10.65
CA PRO A 517 -5.20 -20.62 11.71
C PRO A 517 -5.06 -22.14 11.51
N PRO A 518 -4.02 -22.76 12.11
CA PRO A 518 -3.82 -24.20 12.06
C PRO A 518 -4.97 -24.98 12.72
N ARG A 519 -5.37 -26.11 12.11
CA ARG A 519 -6.34 -27.05 12.70
C ARG A 519 -6.29 -28.44 12.08
N GLU A 520 -6.69 -29.47 12.85
CA GLU A 520 -6.68 -30.89 12.42
C GLU A 520 -7.61 -31.20 11.24
N LYS A 521 -8.76 -30.53 11.16
CA LYS A 521 -9.74 -30.74 10.08
C LYS A 521 -9.45 -29.77 8.92
N PRO A 522 -9.36 -30.22 7.66
CA PRO A 522 -9.23 -29.34 6.51
C PRO A 522 -10.28 -28.22 6.47
N TYR A 523 -9.91 -27.05 5.94
CA TYR A 523 -10.85 -25.99 5.58
C TYR A 523 -11.56 -26.35 4.29
N ARG A 524 -12.89 -26.34 4.29
CA ARG A 524 -13.67 -26.50 3.06
C ARG A 524 -13.85 -25.13 2.42
N ILE A 525 -13.10 -24.88 1.33
CA ILE A 525 -13.09 -23.63 0.58
C ILE A 525 -13.79 -23.82 -0.75
N SER A 526 -14.70 -22.91 -1.09
CA SER A 526 -15.50 -22.97 -2.31
C SER A 526 -15.92 -21.59 -2.79
N VAL A 527 -16.58 -21.50 -3.95
CA VAL A 527 -17.22 -20.28 -4.43
C VAL A 527 -18.75 -20.41 -4.35
N ALA A 528 -19.40 -19.38 -3.83
CA ALA A 528 -20.84 -19.21 -3.86
C ALA A 528 -21.25 -18.01 -4.72
N LEU A 529 -22.41 -18.12 -5.35
CA LEU A 529 -22.99 -17.10 -6.21
C LEU A 529 -24.38 -16.70 -5.68
N ARG A 530 -24.71 -15.41 -5.76
CA ARG A 530 -26.09 -14.90 -5.61
C ARG A 530 -26.48 -14.06 -6.81
N LEU A 531 -27.77 -14.02 -7.12
CA LEU A 531 -28.33 -12.94 -7.90
C LEU A 531 -28.46 -11.69 -7.04
N LYS A 532 -28.42 -10.51 -7.65
CA LYS A 532 -29.14 -9.37 -7.09
C LYS A 532 -30.64 -9.57 -7.33
N LYS A 533 -31.47 -9.12 -6.39
CA LYS A 533 -32.92 -9.28 -6.50
C LYS A 533 -33.47 -8.44 -7.65
N ALA A 534 -33.62 -9.05 -8.83
CA ALA A 534 -34.15 -8.39 -10.01
C ALA A 534 -35.56 -7.83 -9.76
N GLY A 535 -35.87 -6.69 -10.39
CA GLY A 535 -37.10 -5.93 -10.14
C GLY A 535 -38.38 -6.74 -10.35
N PRO A 536 -39.52 -6.33 -9.75
CA PRO A 536 -40.77 -7.10 -9.75
C PRO A 536 -41.22 -7.45 -11.17
N GLY A 537 -41.11 -8.74 -11.50
CA GLY A 537 -41.30 -9.29 -12.85
C GLY A 537 -40.15 -10.19 -13.33
N TRP A 538 -38.93 -9.98 -12.81
CA TRP A 538 -37.70 -10.65 -13.32
C TRP A 538 -37.09 -11.68 -12.38
N SER A 539 -37.49 -11.69 -11.10
CA SER A 539 -36.94 -12.50 -9.99
C SER A 539 -36.82 -14.02 -10.21
N ASN A 540 -37.44 -14.56 -11.26
CA ASN A 540 -37.49 -16.00 -11.53
C ASN A 540 -36.62 -16.41 -12.74
N ARG A 541 -35.96 -15.47 -13.43
CA ARG A 541 -35.00 -15.78 -14.51
C ARG A 541 -33.59 -15.86 -13.94
N GLY A 542 -33.14 -17.10 -13.74
CA GLY A 542 -31.78 -17.39 -13.29
C GLY A 542 -30.69 -17.01 -14.30
N THR A 543 -29.46 -16.93 -13.80
CA THR A 543 -28.26 -16.73 -14.62
C THR A 543 -27.42 -18.01 -14.59
N LEU A 544 -27.14 -18.56 -15.76
CA LEU A 544 -26.32 -19.74 -15.94
C LEU A 544 -24.84 -19.36 -15.92
N VAL A 545 -24.06 -19.94 -15.01
CA VAL A 545 -22.61 -19.82 -14.97
C VAL A 545 -21.99 -21.13 -15.46
N SER A 546 -21.08 -21.02 -16.44
CA SER A 546 -20.53 -22.13 -17.22
C SER A 546 -19.02 -21.98 -17.45
N ASN A 547 -18.35 -23.07 -17.82
CA ASN A 547 -16.89 -23.13 -18.08
C ASN A 547 -16.01 -22.55 -16.96
N ALA A 548 -16.51 -22.55 -15.72
CA ALA A 548 -15.83 -21.92 -14.61
C ALA A 548 -14.64 -22.75 -14.09
N THR A 549 -13.70 -22.08 -13.43
CA THR A 549 -12.61 -22.68 -12.67
C THR A 549 -12.46 -21.97 -11.33
N MET A 550 -12.13 -22.72 -10.27
CA MET A 550 -11.67 -22.14 -9.01
C MET A 550 -10.21 -22.54 -8.80
N THR A 551 -9.31 -21.55 -8.86
CA THR A 551 -7.89 -21.66 -8.55
C THR A 551 -7.67 -21.26 -7.11
N VAL A 552 -7.12 -22.17 -6.31
CA VAL A 552 -6.78 -21.97 -4.89
C VAL A 552 -5.27 -22.07 -4.75
N LEU A 553 -4.63 -20.98 -4.37
CA LEU A 553 -3.21 -20.94 -3.97
C LEU A 553 -3.15 -20.84 -2.45
N ARG A 554 -2.45 -21.77 -1.78
CA ARG A 554 -2.16 -21.73 -0.34
C ARG A 554 -0.68 -21.43 -0.10
N LYS A 555 -0.41 -20.38 0.67
CA LYS A 555 0.90 -20.02 1.23
C LYS A 555 0.88 -20.28 2.73
N HIS A 556 1.91 -20.94 3.25
CA HIS A 556 2.21 -20.91 4.68
C HIS A 556 2.79 -19.53 5.00
N ARG A 557 2.19 -18.79 5.95
CA ARG A 557 2.67 -17.47 6.38
C ARG A 557 3.67 -17.64 7.52
N ILE A 558 4.95 -17.37 7.25
CA ILE A 558 6.02 -17.32 8.25
C ILE A 558 6.40 -15.85 8.49
N GLY A 559 6.01 -15.30 9.64
CA GLY A 559 6.28 -13.91 10.03
C GLY A 559 5.26 -12.87 9.54
N PRO A 560 5.67 -11.59 9.37
CA PRO A 560 4.77 -10.46 9.10
C PRO A 560 4.07 -10.53 7.75
N ASP A 561 2.97 -9.78 7.63
CA ASP A 561 2.30 -9.63 6.34
C ASP A 561 3.02 -8.56 5.50
N LEU A 562 3.71 -9.00 4.46
CA LEU A 562 4.31 -8.07 3.49
C LEU A 562 3.27 -7.54 2.48
N ALA A 563 2.12 -8.22 2.33
CA ALA A 563 1.06 -7.79 1.42
C ALA A 563 0.22 -6.63 1.98
N VAL A 564 0.07 -6.56 3.31
CA VAL A 564 -0.72 -5.55 4.01
C VAL A 564 0.13 -4.96 5.13
N GLY A 565 0.35 -3.64 5.14
CA GLY A 565 1.14 -3.01 6.19
C GLY A 565 0.45 -3.05 7.56
N ALA A 566 1.25 -3.01 8.62
CA ALA A 566 0.73 -2.91 9.98
C ALA A 566 -0.16 -1.67 10.18
N ASN A 567 -1.22 -1.81 10.98
CA ASN A 567 -2.18 -0.75 11.31
C ASN A 567 -1.64 0.16 12.43
N VAL A 568 -0.59 0.93 12.09
CA VAL A 568 0.22 1.77 13.00
C VAL A 568 0.65 3.09 12.33
N GLY A 569 -0.08 3.51 11.30
CA GLY A 569 0.13 4.81 10.69
C GLY A 569 -0.56 5.95 11.44
N ALA A 570 -0.20 7.21 11.12
CA ALA A 570 -0.55 8.51 11.76
C ALA A 570 -2.05 8.80 12.06
N ALA A 571 -2.91 7.85 11.73
CA ALA A 571 -4.34 7.85 11.95
C ALA A 571 -4.84 6.54 12.60
N SER A 572 -4.02 5.82 13.40
CA SER A 572 -4.45 4.60 14.11
C SER A 572 -5.56 4.88 15.14
N ARG A 573 -5.60 6.12 15.69
CA ARG A 573 -6.73 6.68 16.44
C ARG A 573 -8.04 6.75 15.63
N LYS A 574 -7.97 6.52 14.31
CA LYS A 574 -9.07 6.42 13.32
C LYS A 574 -9.10 5.00 12.66
N HIS A 575 -8.66 3.98 13.38
CA HIS A 575 -8.85 2.53 13.18
C HIS A 575 -8.34 1.82 11.90
N GLU A 576 -7.98 2.51 10.81
CA GLU A 576 -7.58 1.85 9.55
C GLU A 576 -6.36 2.49 8.83
N ALA A 577 -5.31 2.83 9.60
CA ALA A 577 -4.07 3.42 9.10
C ALA A 577 -3.01 2.35 8.80
N ILE A 578 -3.24 1.61 7.71
CA ILE A 578 -2.25 0.70 7.10
C ILE A 578 -1.08 1.53 6.56
N ILE A 579 0.15 1.20 6.97
CA ILE A 579 1.35 1.74 6.30
C ILE A 579 1.41 1.18 4.88
N GLU A 580 1.31 2.05 3.88
CA GLU A 580 1.55 1.67 2.49
C GLU A 580 3.06 1.68 2.18
N PRO A 581 3.55 0.83 1.25
CA PRO A 581 4.94 0.89 0.82
C PRO A 581 5.24 2.25 0.14
N VAL A 582 6.39 2.85 0.46
CA VAL A 582 6.76 4.18 -0.06
C VAL A 582 8.04 4.11 -0.87
N TYR A 583 7.93 4.42 -2.16
CA TYR A 583 9.06 4.60 -3.06
C TYR A 583 8.89 5.87 -3.91
N GLY A 584 9.95 6.21 -4.64
CA GLY A 584 9.99 7.24 -5.66
C GLY A 584 10.23 8.63 -5.09
N ARG A 585 9.66 9.64 -5.75
CA ARG A 585 9.86 11.05 -5.44
C ARG A 585 8.63 11.63 -4.75
N ARG A 586 8.81 12.52 -3.78
CA ARG A 586 7.73 13.29 -3.14
C ARG A 586 8.05 14.77 -3.26
N LYS A 587 7.11 15.52 -3.84
CA LYS A 587 7.19 16.97 -3.98
C LYS A 587 6.89 17.63 -2.64
N VAL A 588 7.71 18.56 -2.21
CA VAL A 588 7.56 19.27 -0.94
C VAL A 588 7.59 20.78 -1.17
N LEU A 589 6.57 21.47 -0.68
CA LEU A 589 6.49 22.92 -0.59
C LEU A 589 6.73 23.35 0.85
N ALA A 590 7.66 24.28 1.06
CA ALA A 590 7.79 24.99 2.33
C ALA A 590 7.18 26.40 2.21
N VAL A 591 6.40 26.81 3.21
CA VAL A 591 5.77 28.12 3.30
C VAL A 591 6.18 28.77 4.60
N VAL A 592 7.04 29.78 4.57
CA VAL A 592 7.51 30.45 5.79
C VAL A 592 6.52 31.54 6.20
N PHE A 593 6.04 31.47 7.44
CA PHE A 593 5.08 32.42 8.02
C PHE A 593 5.72 33.12 9.24
N ASP A 594 5.74 34.45 9.24
CA ASP A 594 6.26 35.27 10.33
C ASP A 594 5.12 35.90 11.16
N PRO A 595 4.78 35.34 12.34
CA PRO A 595 3.81 35.92 13.26
C PRO A 595 4.35 37.12 14.07
N LYS A 596 5.55 37.62 13.74
CA LYS A 596 6.22 38.76 14.36
C LYS A 596 6.36 38.62 15.88
N ARG A 597 6.78 37.44 16.35
CA ARG A 597 7.01 37.19 17.78
C ARG A 597 8.38 37.74 18.19
N SER A 598 8.42 38.60 19.21
CA SER A 598 9.60 39.37 19.61
C SER A 598 10.75 38.55 20.22
N ASP A 599 10.49 37.30 20.58
CA ASP A 599 11.45 36.33 21.12
C ASP A 599 11.84 35.21 20.13
N ALA A 600 11.31 35.24 18.91
CA ALA A 600 11.66 34.31 17.84
C ALA A 600 12.92 34.77 17.08
N VAL A 601 13.53 33.87 16.29
CA VAL A 601 14.65 34.22 15.41
C VAL A 601 14.15 35.20 14.31
N PRO A 602 14.80 36.37 14.11
CA PRO A 602 14.34 37.35 13.12
C PRO A 602 14.35 36.80 11.69
N VAL A 603 13.19 36.80 11.03
CA VAL A 603 13.04 36.22 9.70
C VAL A 603 13.69 37.10 8.65
N ASN A 604 14.81 36.61 8.10
CA ASN A 604 15.63 37.30 7.12
C ASN A 604 16.19 36.29 6.11
N GLY A 605 16.96 36.75 5.11
CA GLY A 605 17.50 35.87 4.06
C GLY A 605 18.33 34.68 4.56
N ALA A 606 19.02 34.80 5.69
CA ALA A 606 19.75 33.69 6.30
C ALA A 606 18.82 32.68 7.01
N TYR A 607 17.71 33.14 7.62
CA TYR A 607 16.67 32.24 8.11
C TYR A 607 16.00 31.48 6.96
N MET A 608 15.66 32.18 5.87
CA MET A 608 15.06 31.58 4.67
C MET A 608 15.98 30.52 4.04
N GLN A 609 17.27 30.82 3.91
CA GLN A 609 18.27 29.82 3.47
C GLN A 609 18.40 28.67 4.48
N GLY A 610 18.32 28.95 5.78
CA GLY A 610 18.33 27.92 6.81
C GLY A 610 17.16 26.95 6.74
N VAL A 611 15.95 27.42 6.41
CA VAL A 611 14.79 26.55 6.14
C VAL A 611 15.02 25.70 4.90
N ASP A 612 15.63 26.26 3.86
CA ASP A 612 15.97 25.55 2.62
C ASP A 612 17.04 24.46 2.86
N ASP A 613 18.11 24.79 3.59
CA ASP A 613 19.19 23.87 3.93
C ASP A 613 18.70 22.71 4.82
N MET A 614 17.89 23.04 5.84
CA MET A 614 17.27 22.08 6.77
C MET A 614 16.37 21.05 6.06
N LEU A 615 15.61 21.47 5.05
CA LEU A 615 14.70 20.59 4.31
C LEU A 615 15.36 19.90 3.12
N PHE A 616 16.21 20.61 2.37
CA PHE A 616 16.63 20.24 1.02
C PHE A 616 18.14 20.32 0.76
N GLY A 617 18.92 20.79 1.74
CA GLY A 617 20.37 20.90 1.69
C GLY A 617 21.10 19.54 1.61
N PRO A 618 22.43 19.55 1.45
CA PRO A 618 23.20 18.36 1.15
C PRO A 618 23.28 17.38 2.33
N VAL A 619 23.77 17.80 3.49
CA VAL A 619 23.88 17.03 4.75
C VAL A 619 24.02 18.02 5.92
N PRO A 620 23.36 17.80 7.08
CA PRO A 620 22.16 17.00 7.28
C PRO A 620 20.92 17.77 6.78
N SER A 621 19.93 17.07 6.23
CA SER A 621 18.62 17.64 5.87
C SER A 621 17.54 16.58 5.89
N ALA A 622 16.26 16.96 5.96
CA ALA A 622 15.17 15.98 5.88
C ALA A 622 15.18 15.18 4.55
N LYS A 623 15.54 15.83 3.45
CA LYS A 623 15.75 15.18 2.14
C LYS A 623 16.90 14.19 2.15
N ASP A 624 18.02 14.53 2.78
CA ASP A 624 19.19 13.64 2.83
C ASP A 624 18.95 12.47 3.79
N TYR A 625 18.30 12.72 4.92
CA TYR A 625 17.79 11.70 5.83
C TYR A 625 16.99 10.64 5.06
N TYR A 626 15.93 11.04 4.35
CA TYR A 626 15.11 10.07 3.61
C TYR A 626 15.84 9.39 2.45
N ARG A 627 16.74 10.10 1.76
CA ARG A 627 17.61 9.49 0.74
C ARG A 627 18.46 8.35 1.34
N VAL A 628 18.92 8.49 2.58
CA VAL A 628 19.78 7.50 3.24
C VAL A 628 18.98 6.39 3.91
N VAL A 629 18.02 6.73 4.76
CA VAL A 629 17.26 5.79 5.60
C VAL A 629 16.42 4.81 4.75
N SER A 630 16.06 5.20 3.53
CA SER A 630 15.34 4.37 2.56
C SER A 630 16.24 3.59 1.57
N GLY A 631 17.57 3.68 1.70
CA GLY A 631 18.50 3.11 0.71
C GLY A 631 18.36 3.74 -0.68
N GLY A 632 17.95 5.01 -0.76
CA GLY A 632 17.65 5.73 -2.01
C GLY A 632 16.25 5.49 -2.58
N ARG A 633 15.43 4.63 -1.96
CA ARG A 633 14.07 4.31 -2.45
C ARG A 633 13.10 5.49 -2.37
N LEU A 634 13.32 6.43 -1.45
CA LEU A 634 12.57 7.69 -1.33
C LEU A 634 13.49 8.90 -1.52
N GLN A 635 13.03 9.87 -2.32
CA GLN A 635 13.66 11.18 -2.50
C GLN A 635 12.64 12.31 -2.28
N LEU A 636 13.02 13.34 -1.52
CA LEU A 636 12.26 14.59 -1.43
C LEU A 636 12.73 15.59 -2.50
N ASP A 637 11.77 16.12 -3.25
CA ASP A 637 11.95 17.18 -4.24
C ASP A 637 11.47 18.51 -3.68
N LYS A 638 12.38 19.49 -3.63
CA LYS A 638 12.03 20.90 -3.41
C LYS A 638 11.15 21.38 -4.57
N VAL A 639 9.93 21.81 -4.26
CA VAL A 639 9.11 22.62 -5.17
C VAL A 639 9.49 24.09 -5.01
N ALA A 640 9.29 24.64 -3.82
CA ALA A 640 9.71 25.99 -3.45
C ALA A 640 9.87 26.12 -1.93
N VAL A 641 10.54 27.22 -1.52
CA VAL A 641 10.46 27.77 -0.17
C VAL A 641 9.91 29.18 -0.35
N LEU A 642 8.67 29.43 0.08
CA LEU A 642 7.93 30.67 -0.15
C LEU A 642 7.91 31.58 1.07
N GLY A 643 7.62 32.86 0.85
CA GLY A 643 7.54 33.88 1.89
C GLY A 643 8.88 34.61 2.14
N PRO A 644 9.09 35.21 3.33
CA PRO A 644 8.29 35.04 4.55
C PRO A 644 7.01 35.87 4.53
N TYR A 645 5.88 35.22 4.81
CA TYR A 645 4.58 35.85 4.89
C TYR A 645 4.31 36.38 6.29
N SER A 646 4.22 37.70 6.45
CA SER A 646 3.78 38.31 7.71
C SER A 646 2.36 37.86 8.07
N GLY A 647 2.15 37.44 9.32
CA GLY A 647 0.82 37.38 9.91
C GLY A 647 0.19 38.76 10.07
N ASP A 648 -1.13 38.86 9.86
CA ASP A 648 -1.88 40.12 9.98
C ASP A 648 -2.21 40.48 11.44
N LYS A 649 -2.36 39.47 12.29
CA LYS A 649 -2.65 39.58 13.73
C LYS A 649 -1.42 39.40 14.63
N GLY A 650 -0.21 39.51 14.04
CA GLY A 650 1.06 39.45 14.78
C GLY A 650 1.19 40.57 15.82
N ALA A 651 2.23 40.51 16.66
CA ALA A 651 2.38 41.40 17.82
C ALA A 651 2.67 42.87 17.45
N ILE A 652 1.63 43.62 17.07
CA ILE A 652 1.63 45.10 16.91
C ILE A 652 1.96 45.79 18.25
N ASP A 653 1.64 45.12 19.36
CA ASP A 653 1.89 45.57 20.72
C ASP A 653 2.71 44.50 21.49
N PRO A 654 3.99 44.74 21.81
CA PRO A 654 4.84 43.77 22.49
C PRO A 654 4.47 43.56 23.98
N THR A 655 3.45 44.26 24.49
CA THR A 655 2.92 44.05 25.85
C THR A 655 1.72 43.10 25.91
N LYS A 656 1.20 42.66 24.75
CA LYS A 656 0.07 41.72 24.66
C LYS A 656 0.54 40.31 24.34
N THR A 657 -0.27 39.33 24.77
CA THR A 657 -0.20 37.96 24.28
C THR A 657 -0.36 37.94 22.75
N ASN A 658 0.48 37.19 22.04
CA ASN A 658 0.37 37.08 20.58
C ASN A 658 -0.92 36.31 20.26
N HIS A 659 -1.77 36.87 19.39
CA HIS A 659 -3.05 36.27 18.96
C HIS A 659 -2.90 34.82 18.48
N TYR A 660 -1.78 34.49 17.84
CA TYR A 660 -1.49 33.15 17.33
C TYR A 660 -1.03 32.13 18.41
N TRP A 661 -0.95 32.55 19.68
CA TRP A 661 -0.70 31.68 20.84
C TRP A 661 -1.75 31.84 21.95
N ASP A 662 -2.58 32.89 21.92
CA ASP A 662 -3.61 33.11 22.94
C ASP A 662 -4.90 32.34 22.62
N GLY A 663 -5.09 31.22 23.31
CA GLY A 663 -6.32 30.42 23.20
C GLY A 663 -7.59 31.14 23.66
N ALA A 664 -7.51 32.28 24.36
CA ALA A 664 -8.70 32.97 24.89
C ALA A 664 -9.60 33.60 23.81
N GLY A 665 -9.09 33.80 22.58
CA GLY A 665 -9.91 34.24 21.43
C GLY A 665 -10.48 33.09 20.59
N HIS A 666 -9.94 31.88 20.72
CA HIS A 666 -10.09 30.77 19.77
C HIS A 666 -10.86 29.60 20.37
N GLY A 667 -12.07 29.39 19.89
CA GLY A 667 -12.91 28.26 20.32
C GLY A 667 -14.38 28.50 20.00
N CYS A 668 -14.99 27.61 19.24
CA CYS A 668 -16.31 27.82 18.65
C CYS A 668 -17.44 27.85 19.73
N PRO A 669 -18.29 28.90 19.80
CA PRO A 669 -18.30 30.13 19.00
C PRO A 669 -17.33 31.19 19.54
N GLY A 670 -16.31 31.53 18.75
CA GLY A 670 -15.16 32.35 19.18
C GLY A 670 -15.21 33.81 18.74
N VAL A 671 -14.06 34.49 18.81
CA VAL A 671 -13.89 35.88 18.34
C VAL A 671 -13.75 35.95 16.80
N ASP A 672 -13.30 34.87 16.17
CA ASP A 672 -13.22 34.73 14.71
C ASP A 672 -13.68 33.34 14.22
N GLU A 673 -13.45 33.04 12.95
CA GLU A 673 -13.96 31.84 12.26
C GLU A 673 -13.14 30.57 12.50
N TYR A 674 -12.04 30.62 13.25
CA TYR A 674 -11.09 29.51 13.39
C TYR A 674 -11.31 28.69 14.66
N ASN A 675 -11.01 27.38 14.58
CA ASN A 675 -11.11 26.46 15.73
C ASN A 675 -9.80 26.31 16.53
N SER A 676 -8.71 26.99 16.13
CA SER A 676 -7.42 27.05 16.83
C SER A 676 -6.53 28.15 16.24
N PRO A 677 -5.73 28.88 17.04
CA PRO A 677 -4.82 29.90 16.53
C PRO A 677 -3.73 29.30 15.63
N TYR A 678 -3.32 28.05 15.87
CA TYR A 678 -2.34 27.34 15.05
C TYR A 678 -2.87 27.03 13.64
N LYS A 679 -4.18 26.85 13.50
CA LYS A 679 -4.84 26.61 12.22
C LYS A 679 -5.07 27.90 11.45
N GLU A 680 -5.31 29.02 12.13
CA GLU A 680 -5.32 30.34 11.48
C GLU A 680 -3.97 30.69 10.85
N GLN A 681 -2.84 30.47 11.55
CA GLN A 681 -1.49 30.70 11.00
C GLN A 681 -1.30 29.99 9.66
N ILE A 682 -1.67 28.70 9.60
CA ILE A 682 -1.60 27.90 8.38
C ILE A 682 -2.54 28.44 7.29
N VAL A 683 -3.77 28.85 7.62
CA VAL A 683 -4.71 29.45 6.65
C VAL A 683 -4.19 30.78 6.09
N GLU A 684 -3.67 31.68 6.93
CA GLU A 684 -3.07 32.93 6.45
C GLU A 684 -1.85 32.65 5.56
N ALA A 685 -0.96 31.75 5.98
CA ALA A 685 0.24 31.39 5.24
C ALA A 685 -0.10 30.85 3.83
N LEU A 686 -1.10 29.97 3.73
CA LEU A 686 -1.50 29.37 2.46
C LEU A 686 -2.33 30.34 1.59
N LYS A 687 -3.21 31.16 2.17
CA LYS A 687 -3.91 32.25 1.44
C LYS A 687 -2.92 33.27 0.83
N LYS A 688 -1.82 33.55 1.52
CA LYS A 688 -0.76 34.45 1.04
C LYS A 688 0.19 33.77 0.05
N ALA A 689 0.40 32.46 0.17
CA ALA A 689 1.12 31.67 -0.83
C ALA A 689 0.40 31.61 -2.19
N SER A 690 -0.94 31.53 -2.21
CA SER A 690 -1.73 31.51 -3.46
C SER A 690 -1.66 32.80 -4.30
N ASP A 691 -1.14 33.90 -3.74
CA ASP A 691 -0.87 35.11 -4.54
C ASP A 691 0.32 34.93 -5.51
N GLU A 692 1.21 33.95 -5.27
CA GLU A 692 2.36 33.64 -6.15
C GLU A 692 2.56 32.15 -6.51
N PHE A 693 1.74 31.23 -5.97
CA PHE A 693 1.84 29.78 -6.20
C PHE A 693 0.46 29.12 -6.37
N ASP A 694 0.17 28.61 -7.57
CA ASP A 694 -1.08 27.90 -7.88
C ASP A 694 -1.06 26.46 -7.34
N PHE A 695 -1.78 26.21 -6.24
CA PHE A 695 -1.91 24.88 -5.64
C PHE A 695 -2.63 23.87 -6.55
N SER A 696 -3.47 24.33 -7.49
CA SER A 696 -4.23 23.47 -8.42
C SER A 696 -3.38 22.88 -9.54
N GLU A 697 -2.17 23.39 -9.80
CA GLU A 697 -1.20 22.72 -10.68
C GLU A 697 -0.73 21.37 -10.13
N TYR A 698 -0.85 21.17 -8.81
CA TYR A 698 -0.38 19.97 -8.11
C TYR A 698 -1.48 18.95 -7.83
N ASP A 699 -2.76 19.29 -8.01
CA ASP A 699 -3.87 18.34 -8.09
C ASP A 699 -3.77 17.58 -9.43
N PHE A 700 -2.87 16.58 -9.46
CA PHE A 700 -2.55 15.80 -10.66
C PHE A 700 -3.71 14.86 -10.98
N ASP A 701 -4.40 14.34 -9.96
CA ASP A 701 -5.52 13.43 -10.13
C ASP A 701 -6.88 14.12 -10.43
N ARG A 702 -6.98 15.43 -10.16
CA ARG A 702 -8.11 16.29 -10.47
C ARG A 702 -9.41 15.88 -9.78
N ASN A 703 -9.30 15.22 -8.63
CA ASN A 703 -10.42 14.96 -7.74
C ASN A 703 -10.86 16.26 -7.01
N GLY A 704 -9.99 17.25 -6.89
CA GLY A 704 -10.22 18.52 -6.18
C GLY A 704 -9.70 18.56 -4.75
N ILE A 705 -8.85 17.60 -4.35
CA ILE A 705 -8.23 17.47 -3.02
C ILE A 705 -6.74 17.26 -3.21
N LEU A 706 -5.91 18.15 -2.65
CA LEU A 706 -4.47 18.04 -2.72
C LEU A 706 -3.93 17.17 -1.59
N THR A 707 -3.24 16.08 -1.95
CA THR A 707 -2.72 15.08 -1.01
C THR A 707 -1.20 15.17 -0.83
N ALA A 708 -0.68 14.67 0.31
CA ALA A 708 0.77 14.67 0.61
C ALA A 708 1.62 13.83 -0.38
N LYS A 709 1.00 13.00 -1.21
CA LYS A 709 1.67 12.29 -2.32
C LYS A 709 1.97 13.20 -3.51
N GLU A 710 1.11 14.18 -3.75
CA GLU A 710 1.15 15.09 -4.89
C GLU A 710 1.91 16.38 -4.53
N LEU A 711 1.62 16.94 -3.36
CA LEU A 711 2.38 18.00 -2.72
C LEU A 711 2.31 17.88 -1.19
N ALA A 712 3.43 17.53 -0.58
CA ALA A 712 3.61 17.65 0.87
C ALA A 712 3.80 19.12 1.23
N ILE A 713 2.93 19.69 2.07
CA ILE A 713 2.96 21.09 2.46
C ILE A 713 3.48 21.22 3.90
N VAL A 714 4.54 22.00 4.07
CA VAL A 714 5.17 22.32 5.36
C VAL A 714 5.04 23.83 5.60
N VAL A 715 4.21 24.24 6.55
CA VAL A 715 4.21 25.63 7.04
C VAL A 715 5.26 25.77 8.14
N VAL A 716 6.20 26.70 7.94
CA VAL A 716 7.37 26.87 8.81
C VAL A 716 7.27 28.21 9.55
N VAL A 717 7.31 28.17 10.88
CA VAL A 717 7.17 29.33 11.77
C VAL A 717 8.44 29.55 12.60
N PRO A 718 9.00 30.77 12.63
CA PRO A 718 10.22 31.06 13.38
C PRO A 718 10.00 30.90 14.88
N GLN A 719 10.90 30.18 15.54
CA GLN A 719 10.91 29.96 16.99
C GLN A 719 12.33 29.97 17.54
N ASN A 720 12.44 29.94 18.88
CA ASN A 720 13.68 29.75 19.62
C ASN A 720 13.90 28.30 20.08
N LYS A 721 13.02 27.38 19.67
CA LYS A 721 13.03 25.94 19.92
C LYS A 721 12.47 25.18 18.74
N ASN A 722 12.78 23.89 18.65
CA ASN A 722 12.17 22.98 17.68
C ASN A 722 10.90 22.32 18.23
N PHE A 723 9.83 22.31 17.43
CA PHE A 723 8.56 21.60 17.68
C PHE A 723 7.84 21.36 16.35
N GLY A 724 6.89 20.43 16.31
CA GLY A 724 6.08 20.15 15.13
C GLY A 724 4.70 19.61 15.48
N GLU A 725 3.77 19.74 14.53
CA GLU A 725 2.50 19.01 14.54
C GLU A 725 2.02 18.79 13.10
N THR A 726 1.72 17.54 12.73
CA THR A 726 1.19 17.20 11.40
C THR A 726 -0.30 16.85 11.46
N THR A 727 -1.08 17.54 10.63
CA THR A 727 -2.54 17.43 10.65
C THR A 727 -3.05 16.41 9.61
N SER A 728 -3.51 15.24 10.07
CA SER A 728 -4.13 14.21 9.21
C SER A 728 -5.56 14.53 8.75
N ARG A 729 -6.01 15.78 8.98
CA ARG A 729 -7.14 16.46 8.33
C ARG A 729 -7.14 17.94 8.71
N PHE A 730 -6.90 18.81 7.74
CA PHE A 730 -6.88 20.25 7.94
C PHE A 730 -8.29 20.88 7.78
N ASP A 731 -9.12 20.71 8.81
CA ASP A 731 -10.35 21.50 9.01
C ASP A 731 -10.01 22.73 9.92
N PRO A 732 -9.72 23.93 9.37
CA PRO A 732 -9.31 25.09 10.19
C PRO A 732 -10.48 25.84 10.83
N TYR A 733 -11.65 25.81 10.20
CA TYR A 733 -12.79 26.66 10.54
C TYR A 733 -13.69 26.07 11.62
N CYS A 734 -14.49 26.92 12.26
CA CYS A 734 -15.55 26.48 13.15
C CYS A 734 -16.66 25.73 12.41
N GLY A 735 -17.17 24.66 13.04
CA GLY A 735 -18.13 23.73 12.45
C GLY A 735 -17.47 22.43 11.94
N ASN A 736 -18.17 21.31 12.14
CA ASN A 736 -17.66 19.99 11.72
C ASN A 736 -17.64 19.88 10.19
N ASN A 737 -16.50 19.46 9.63
CA ASN A 737 -16.28 19.28 8.20
C ASN A 737 -16.28 20.57 7.35
N ASN A 738 -15.69 21.65 7.85
CA ASN A 738 -15.36 22.83 7.07
C ASN A 738 -13.84 22.82 6.71
N PRO A 739 -13.45 22.21 5.58
CA PRO A 739 -12.05 22.07 5.18
C PRO A 739 -11.48 23.38 4.63
N PHE A 740 -10.16 23.45 4.49
CA PHE A 740 -9.51 24.55 3.77
C PHE A 740 -9.53 24.31 2.25
N VAL A 741 -9.94 25.33 1.48
CA VAL A 741 -9.92 25.34 0.02
C VAL A 741 -9.18 26.57 -0.47
N VAL A 742 -8.21 26.37 -1.37
CA VAL A 742 -7.43 27.42 -2.04
C VAL A 742 -7.24 27.02 -3.51
N ASP A 743 -7.24 27.97 -4.44
CA ASP A 743 -7.18 27.74 -5.91
C ASP A 743 -8.21 26.73 -6.48
N GLY A 744 -9.27 26.46 -5.72
CA GLY A 744 -10.30 25.47 -6.05
C GLY A 744 -9.98 24.04 -5.64
N VAL A 745 -8.89 23.80 -4.91
CA VAL A 745 -8.50 22.49 -4.34
C VAL A 745 -8.57 22.48 -2.81
N GLU A 746 -9.03 21.38 -2.24
CA GLU A 746 -9.16 21.15 -0.81
C GLU A 746 -7.83 20.62 -0.24
N ILE A 747 -7.20 21.33 0.70
CA ILE A 747 -5.93 20.88 1.30
C ILE A 747 -6.25 20.01 2.51
N HIS A 748 -5.95 18.70 2.42
CA HIS A 748 -6.26 17.72 3.48
C HIS A 748 -5.19 17.58 4.55
N GLU A 749 -3.91 17.59 4.16
CA GLU A 749 -2.80 17.10 4.99
C GLU A 749 -1.67 18.15 5.00
N VAL A 750 -1.36 18.74 6.17
CA VAL A 750 -0.35 19.81 6.33
C VAL A 750 0.50 19.57 7.59
N THR A 751 1.82 19.67 7.45
CA THR A 751 2.77 19.78 8.57
C THR A 751 2.92 21.23 9.00
N HIS A 752 2.86 21.47 10.31
CA HIS A 752 3.28 22.72 10.94
C HIS A 752 4.64 22.47 11.62
N LEU A 753 5.67 23.21 11.22
CA LEU A 753 7.03 23.10 11.75
C LEU A 753 7.43 24.41 12.44
N TYR A 754 7.88 24.31 13.68
CA TYR A 754 8.33 25.43 14.50
C TYR A 754 9.83 25.29 14.75
N THR A 755 10.64 26.28 14.34
CA THR A 755 12.10 26.10 14.33
C THR A 755 12.90 27.42 14.33
N PRO A 756 14.14 27.46 14.88
CA PRO A 756 15.11 28.51 14.59
C PRO A 756 15.79 28.36 13.20
N GLY A 757 15.51 27.28 12.46
CA GLY A 757 16.22 26.91 11.24
C GLY A 757 17.64 26.45 11.53
N THR A 758 18.60 26.82 10.67
CA THR A 758 20.03 26.56 10.89
C THR A 758 20.70 27.55 11.86
N VAL A 759 19.95 28.50 12.45
CA VAL A 759 20.50 29.45 13.41
C VAL A 759 20.67 28.77 14.78
N SER A 760 21.89 28.38 15.12
CA SER A 760 22.22 27.95 16.49
C SER A 760 21.86 29.04 17.50
N THR A 761 21.04 28.72 18.48
CA THR A 761 20.67 29.63 19.58
C THR A 761 21.38 29.20 20.87
N PRO A 762 21.40 30.03 21.93
CA PRO A 762 21.88 29.60 23.25
C PRO A 762 21.08 28.44 23.87
N GLN A 763 19.90 28.13 23.33
CA GLN A 763 19.05 26.99 23.70
C GLN A 763 19.27 25.78 22.77
N GLU A 764 19.62 26.04 21.50
CA GLU A 764 19.77 25.06 20.43
C GLU A 764 21.18 25.18 19.80
N PRO A 765 22.27 24.79 20.50
CA PRO A 765 23.62 24.89 19.95
C PRO A 765 23.77 24.07 18.67
N ASN A 766 23.13 22.89 18.63
CA ASN A 766 23.05 21.99 17.47
C ASN A 766 21.84 22.29 16.56
N GLY A 767 21.37 23.55 16.53
CA GLY A 767 20.17 24.02 15.82
C GLY A 767 19.93 23.41 14.43
N PRO A 768 20.91 23.40 13.50
CA PRO A 768 20.75 22.78 12.18
C PRO A 768 20.27 21.32 12.22
N LEU A 769 20.93 20.47 13.03
CA LEU A 769 20.60 19.03 13.10
C LEU A 769 19.26 18.82 13.82
N ALA A 770 19.05 19.49 14.95
CA ALA A 770 17.81 19.39 15.72
C ALA A 770 16.59 19.74 14.83
N SER A 771 16.71 20.82 14.05
CA SER A 771 15.66 21.30 13.15
C SER A 771 15.45 20.36 11.96
N ALA A 772 16.51 19.84 11.35
CA ALA A 772 16.43 18.87 10.26
C ALA A 772 15.79 17.55 10.71
N MET A 773 16.07 17.10 11.94
CA MET A 773 15.50 15.86 12.49
C MET A 773 14.02 16.01 12.89
N VAL A 774 13.60 17.15 13.45
CA VAL A 774 12.16 17.41 13.69
C VAL A 774 11.42 17.60 12.37
N ALA A 775 12.03 18.25 11.37
CA ALA A 775 11.46 18.32 10.02
C ALA A 775 11.29 16.93 9.38
N ALA A 776 12.27 16.02 9.56
CA ALA A 776 12.15 14.63 9.12
C ALA A 776 11.01 13.89 9.86
N HIS A 777 10.95 13.98 11.20
CA HIS A 777 9.88 13.40 12.01
C HIS A 777 8.47 13.79 11.54
N GLU A 778 8.23 15.09 11.37
CA GLU A 778 6.93 15.58 10.90
C GLU A 778 6.62 15.15 9.46
N LEU A 779 7.61 15.17 8.57
CA LEU A 779 7.46 14.65 7.23
C LEU A 779 7.16 13.14 7.22
N ALA A 780 7.48 12.39 8.27
CA ALA A 780 7.07 10.99 8.41
C ALA A 780 5.56 10.84 8.65
N HIS A 781 4.98 11.68 9.50
CA HIS A 781 3.52 11.73 9.66
C HIS A 781 2.83 12.15 8.34
N LEU A 782 3.45 13.05 7.56
CA LEU A 782 2.87 13.60 6.34
C LEU A 782 3.02 12.68 5.12
N VAL A 783 4.25 12.34 4.72
CA VAL A 783 4.56 11.68 3.43
C VAL A 783 4.65 10.15 3.52
N LEU A 784 4.78 9.62 4.75
CA LEU A 784 4.82 8.18 5.04
C LEU A 784 3.60 7.69 5.83
N GLN A 785 2.85 8.61 6.44
CA GLN A 785 1.71 8.33 7.32
C GLN A 785 2.07 7.45 8.52
N LEU A 786 3.19 7.68 9.22
CA LEU A 786 3.59 6.92 10.43
C LEU A 786 3.06 7.50 11.76
N ASP A 787 2.76 6.67 12.77
CA ASP A 787 2.45 7.13 14.14
C ASP A 787 3.69 7.45 14.99
N ASP A 788 3.47 8.23 16.06
CA ASP A 788 4.36 8.31 17.22
C ASP A 788 4.59 6.94 17.89
N THR A 789 5.83 6.46 17.94
CA THR A 789 6.18 5.30 18.78
C THR A 789 6.38 5.68 20.24
N TYR A 790 6.47 6.96 20.60
CA TYR A 790 6.47 7.39 22.00
C TYR A 790 5.05 7.41 22.59
N GLY A 791 4.91 6.99 23.85
CA GLY A 791 3.62 7.02 24.55
C GLY A 791 3.38 8.36 25.29
N PRO A 792 2.11 8.77 25.51
CA PRO A 792 1.77 9.91 26.36
C PRO A 792 1.96 9.55 27.83
N VAL A 793 3.21 9.46 28.27
CA VAL A 793 3.58 9.07 29.63
C VAL A 793 3.36 10.25 30.58
N THR A 794 2.48 10.07 31.57
CA THR A 794 2.07 11.10 32.54
C THR A 794 2.79 10.99 33.90
N GLY A 795 3.74 10.06 34.05
CA GLY A 795 4.40 9.79 35.32
C GLY A 795 5.78 9.15 35.18
N VAL A 796 6.53 9.13 36.28
CA VAL A 796 7.84 8.46 36.41
C VAL A 796 7.69 7.28 37.35
N PHE A 797 8.34 6.16 37.02
CA PHE A 797 8.55 5.11 38.01
C PHE A 797 9.59 5.53 39.05
N GLN A 798 9.31 5.25 40.32
CA GLN A 798 10.32 5.16 41.36
C GLN A 798 10.90 3.74 41.44
N ASN A 799 12.06 3.59 42.09
CA ASN A 799 12.79 2.32 42.22
C ASN A 799 12.01 1.21 42.96
N ASN A 800 10.85 1.52 43.53
CA ASN A 800 9.94 0.57 44.16
C ASN A 800 8.77 0.10 43.24
N GLY A 801 8.71 0.60 42.00
CA GLY A 801 7.67 0.27 41.03
C GLY A 801 6.46 1.22 41.00
N ASP A 802 6.38 2.22 41.90
CA ASP A 802 5.29 3.19 41.88
C ASP A 802 5.42 4.18 40.72
N LEU A 803 4.38 4.26 39.88
CA LEU A 803 4.23 5.32 38.88
C LEU A 803 3.71 6.60 39.57
N LEU A 804 4.61 7.48 39.97
CA LEU A 804 4.22 8.82 40.42
C LEU A 804 3.84 9.68 39.22
N PRO A 805 2.66 10.36 39.21
CA PRO A 805 2.38 11.36 38.19
C PRO A 805 3.44 12.46 38.23
N CYS A 806 3.95 12.90 37.08
CA CYS A 806 5.01 13.89 37.04
C CYS A 806 4.48 15.21 37.65
N PRO A 807 5.14 15.80 38.67
CA PRO A 807 4.65 16.98 39.39
C PRO A 807 4.32 18.16 38.46
N SER A 808 5.00 18.23 37.31
CA SER A 808 4.54 18.95 36.13
C SER A 808 5.11 18.27 34.88
N LYS A 809 4.54 18.53 33.69
CA LYS A 809 5.17 18.17 32.39
C LYS A 809 6.57 18.80 32.21
N SER A 810 6.86 19.84 32.98
CA SER A 810 8.09 20.63 32.97
C SER A 810 9.12 20.23 34.05
N ASP A 811 8.87 19.18 34.85
CA ASP A 811 9.86 18.69 35.82
C ASP A 811 11.07 18.07 35.07
N PRO A 812 12.28 18.68 35.13
CA PRO A 812 13.43 18.17 34.41
C PRO A 812 13.89 16.80 34.93
N THR A 813 13.50 16.41 36.15
CA THR A 813 13.81 15.11 36.76
C THR A 813 12.93 14.01 36.17
N CYS A 814 11.65 14.31 35.93
CA CYS A 814 10.73 13.47 35.18
C CYS A 814 11.24 13.27 33.74
N GLN A 815 11.57 14.36 33.05
CA GLN A 815 12.10 14.31 31.70
C GLN A 815 13.44 13.57 31.62
N THR A 816 14.42 13.85 32.50
CA THR A 816 15.74 13.19 32.46
C THR A 816 15.62 11.68 32.75
N ARG A 817 14.75 11.27 33.69
CA ARG A 817 14.51 9.83 33.93
C ARG A 817 13.85 9.17 32.73
N TYR A 818 12.84 9.80 32.12
CA TYR A 818 12.19 9.33 30.90
C TYR A 818 13.20 9.16 29.74
N VAL A 819 14.10 10.12 29.53
CA VAL A 819 15.17 10.02 28.51
C VAL A 819 16.09 8.82 28.79
N ASN A 820 16.47 8.61 30.05
CA ASN A 820 17.50 7.62 30.42
C ASN A 820 16.95 6.17 30.60
N THR A 821 15.63 5.97 30.72
CA THR A 821 15.03 4.63 30.91
C THR A 821 14.17 4.16 29.74
N ALA A 822 14.14 4.88 28.62
CA ALA A 822 13.25 4.57 27.51
C ALA A 822 13.98 3.96 26.31
N PRO A 823 13.41 2.92 25.66
CA PRO A 823 13.87 2.42 24.35
C PRO A 823 13.56 3.40 23.18
N HIS A 824 13.44 4.70 23.48
CA HIS A 824 13.01 5.79 22.61
C HIS A 824 14.20 6.58 22.03
N ALA A 825 15.39 5.96 21.98
CA ALA A 825 16.62 6.58 21.45
C ALA A 825 17.00 6.09 20.04
N ILE A 826 16.29 5.08 19.51
CA ILE A 826 16.66 4.38 18.26
C ILE A 826 15.63 4.49 17.13
N SER A 827 14.58 5.29 17.27
CA SER A 827 13.64 5.52 16.17
C SER A 827 13.42 7.02 15.99
N MET A 828 13.49 7.50 14.76
CA MET A 828 12.99 8.84 14.43
C MET A 828 11.48 8.98 14.72
N MET A 829 10.69 7.90 14.76
CA MET A 829 9.29 7.97 15.22
C MET A 829 9.14 7.94 16.74
N SER A 830 10.22 7.69 17.50
CA SER A 830 10.21 7.91 18.95
C SER A 830 10.53 9.37 19.26
N HIS A 831 10.24 9.81 20.48
CA HIS A 831 10.33 11.22 20.86
C HIS A 831 11.77 11.71 20.65
N ILE A 832 12.00 12.60 19.68
CA ILE A 832 13.31 13.22 19.47
C ILE A 832 13.63 14.07 20.70
N THR A 833 14.44 13.50 21.60
CA THR A 833 14.84 14.14 22.83
C THR A 833 15.98 15.10 22.52
N GLN A 834 15.67 16.40 22.54
CA GLN A 834 16.66 17.38 22.99
C GLN A 834 17.17 16.89 24.34
N THR A 835 18.44 16.49 24.44
CA THR A 835 19.02 16.24 25.76
C THR A 835 19.01 17.53 26.55
N ARG A 836 19.16 17.43 27.89
CA ARG A 836 19.17 18.61 28.77
C ARG A 836 20.29 19.61 28.48
N ASN A 837 21.24 19.25 27.60
CA ASN A 837 22.37 20.07 27.15
C ASN A 837 22.18 20.68 25.74
N GLY A 838 21.13 20.30 25.01
CA GLY A 838 20.94 20.70 23.60
C GLY A 838 21.65 19.81 22.58
N ASP A 839 22.07 18.59 22.98
CA ASP A 839 22.56 17.58 22.05
C ASP A 839 21.36 16.90 21.38
N ALA A 840 21.31 16.93 20.05
CA ALA A 840 20.29 16.26 19.26
C ALA A 840 20.83 14.92 18.75
N SER A 841 20.11 13.83 19.00
CA SER A 841 20.36 12.56 18.30
C SER A 841 19.73 12.59 16.91
N SER A 842 20.27 11.77 15.99
CA SER A 842 19.75 11.63 14.63
C SER A 842 19.39 10.19 14.28
N PRO A 843 18.57 9.49 15.10
CA PRO A 843 18.34 8.07 14.94
C PRO A 843 17.75 7.74 13.56
N HIS A 844 18.23 6.65 12.97
CA HIS A 844 17.51 5.96 11.90
C HIS A 844 16.08 5.63 12.34
N LEU A 845 15.17 5.61 11.36
CA LEU A 845 13.88 4.95 11.46
C LEU A 845 14.08 3.48 11.87
N ASP A 846 13.23 2.95 12.73
CA ASP A 846 13.38 1.58 13.21
C ASP A 846 13.17 0.52 12.11
N GLY A 847 13.77 -0.66 12.31
CA GLY A 847 13.71 -1.79 11.39
C GLY A 847 12.29 -2.26 11.06
N PHE A 848 11.34 -2.07 12.00
CA PHE A 848 9.93 -2.37 11.77
C PHE A 848 9.28 -1.39 10.80
N HIS A 849 9.40 -0.07 11.01
CA HIS A 849 8.88 0.92 10.06
C HIS A 849 9.54 0.83 8.69
N LYS A 850 10.87 0.64 8.63
CA LYS A 850 11.58 0.35 7.36
C LYS A 850 10.96 -0.86 6.63
N LEU A 851 10.63 -1.94 7.35
CA LEU A 851 10.01 -3.14 6.78
C LEU A 851 8.58 -2.89 6.29
N GLN A 852 7.79 -2.08 7.03
CA GLN A 852 6.44 -1.72 6.61
C GLN A 852 6.43 -0.84 5.36
N LEU A 853 7.41 0.07 5.22
CA LEU A 853 7.58 0.93 4.05
C LEU A 853 8.20 0.24 2.82
N GLY A 854 8.77 -0.96 2.98
CA GLY A 854 9.46 -1.69 1.91
C GLY A 854 10.91 -1.23 1.67
N TRP A 855 11.58 -0.72 2.71
CA TRP A 855 12.95 -0.19 2.63
C TRP A 855 14.04 -1.19 3.02
N VAL A 856 13.71 -2.23 3.77
CA VAL A 856 14.62 -3.32 4.14
C VAL A 856 14.10 -4.69 3.74
N THR A 857 14.99 -5.52 3.21
CA THR A 857 14.76 -6.92 2.86
C THR A 857 14.70 -7.77 4.13
N PRO A 858 13.56 -8.41 4.46
CA PRO A 858 13.48 -9.34 5.57
C PRO A 858 14.08 -10.69 5.20
N ARG A 859 14.81 -11.29 6.14
CA ARG A 859 15.40 -12.63 6.03
C ARG A 859 14.94 -13.49 7.21
N LEU A 860 14.15 -14.52 6.91
CA LEU A 860 13.56 -15.40 7.92
C LEU A 860 14.62 -16.32 8.57
N VAL A 861 14.60 -16.41 9.89
CA VAL A 861 15.48 -17.25 10.71
C VAL A 861 14.70 -18.49 11.16
N VAL A 862 14.79 -19.53 10.33
CA VAL A 862 14.11 -20.83 10.55
C VAL A 862 15.05 -21.95 10.99
N ASN A 863 16.36 -21.76 10.88
CA ASN A 863 17.41 -22.74 11.21
C ASN A 863 18.44 -22.15 12.19
N PRO A 864 18.99 -22.93 13.12
CA PRO A 864 20.07 -22.49 14.00
C PRO A 864 21.39 -22.35 13.22
N GLY A 865 22.29 -21.47 13.69
CA GLY A 865 23.60 -21.30 13.07
C GLY A 865 24.31 -20.01 13.43
N ALA A 866 25.44 -19.76 12.77
CA ALA A 866 26.13 -18.47 12.80
C ALA A 866 25.49 -17.52 11.77
N TYR A 867 25.22 -16.29 12.20
CA TYR A 867 24.64 -15.23 11.39
C TYR A 867 25.57 -14.02 11.37
N HIS A 868 25.84 -13.53 10.17
CA HIS A 868 26.46 -12.23 9.93
C HIS A 868 25.36 -11.26 9.49
N GLN A 869 25.27 -10.11 10.14
CA GLN A 869 24.42 -9.00 9.72
C GLN A 869 25.28 -7.73 9.65
N TYR A 870 25.31 -7.10 8.48
CA TYR A 870 25.96 -5.80 8.29
C TYR A 870 25.02 -4.69 8.77
N GLU A 871 25.58 -3.50 9.00
CA GLU A 871 24.83 -2.27 9.22
C GLU A 871 23.63 -2.16 8.26
N VAL A 872 22.45 -1.84 8.81
CA VAL A 872 21.19 -1.81 8.05
C VAL A 872 21.21 -0.78 6.92
N GLN A 873 21.99 0.29 7.06
CA GLN A 873 22.24 1.30 6.02
C GLN A 873 23.01 0.73 4.81
N GLN A 874 23.87 -0.27 5.02
CA GLN A 874 24.74 -0.84 3.98
C GLN A 874 24.14 -2.11 3.35
N SER A 875 23.50 -2.94 4.16
CA SER A 875 22.85 -4.17 3.71
C SER A 875 21.45 -3.95 3.16
N GLY A 876 20.70 -3.02 3.76
CA GLY A 876 19.25 -3.01 3.65
C GLY A 876 18.61 -4.31 4.17
N GLU A 877 19.27 -5.11 5.02
CA GLU A 877 18.74 -6.41 5.50
C GLU A 877 18.33 -6.38 6.98
N VAL A 878 17.18 -6.96 7.30
CA VAL A 878 16.74 -7.26 8.68
C VAL A 878 16.48 -8.75 8.84
N LEU A 879 16.88 -9.34 9.97
CA LEU A 879 16.53 -10.73 10.27
C LEU A 879 15.19 -10.78 10.99
N ILE A 880 14.38 -11.81 10.75
CA ILE A 880 13.10 -12.03 11.43
C ILE A 880 13.07 -13.43 12.04
N LEU A 881 12.79 -13.48 13.34
CA LEU A 881 12.66 -14.66 14.18
C LEU A 881 11.15 -14.81 14.49
N PRO A 882 10.39 -15.54 13.66
CA PRO A 882 8.93 -15.65 13.77
C PRO A 882 8.51 -16.47 14.99
N ARG A 883 7.35 -16.18 15.59
CA ARG A 883 6.76 -17.04 16.62
C ARG A 883 6.15 -18.31 15.99
N GLU A 884 6.96 -19.36 15.88
CA GLU A 884 6.54 -20.69 15.38
C GLU A 884 5.27 -21.19 16.10
N GLY A 885 4.35 -21.82 15.35
CA GLY A 885 3.12 -22.42 15.88
C GLY A 885 2.00 -21.44 16.26
N THR A 886 2.10 -20.14 15.95
CA THR A 886 1.10 -19.11 16.29
C THR A 886 0.53 -18.40 15.05
N ASP A 887 -0.11 -17.23 15.23
CA ASP A 887 -0.66 -16.43 14.14
C ASP A 887 0.38 -15.53 13.44
N ALA A 888 1.68 -15.79 13.65
CA ALA A 888 2.83 -15.19 12.95
C ALA A 888 2.95 -13.65 13.01
N ARG A 889 2.01 -12.97 13.67
CA ARG A 889 2.01 -11.53 13.93
C ARG A 889 2.97 -11.16 15.05
N GLU A 890 3.25 -12.09 15.95
CA GLU A 890 4.36 -11.99 16.91
C GLU A 890 5.66 -12.50 16.31
N TYR A 891 6.71 -11.68 16.39
CA TYR A 891 8.06 -12.02 15.95
C TYR A 891 9.10 -11.13 16.65
N LEU A 892 10.38 -11.50 16.55
CA LEU A 892 11.49 -10.60 16.83
C LEU A 892 12.16 -10.20 15.50
N LEU A 893 12.48 -8.92 15.35
CA LEU A 893 13.21 -8.36 14.20
C LEU A 893 14.58 -7.88 14.68
N LEU A 894 15.64 -8.21 13.95
CA LEU A 894 17.01 -7.79 14.26
C LEU A 894 17.53 -6.85 13.17
N GLU A 895 18.08 -5.70 13.56
CA GLU A 895 18.87 -4.85 12.67
C GLU A 895 20.22 -4.49 13.33
N THR A 896 21.30 -4.43 12.54
CA THR A 896 22.60 -3.95 13.03
C THR A 896 22.76 -2.46 12.76
N ARG A 897 23.26 -1.70 13.75
CA ARG A 897 23.44 -0.24 13.73
C ARG A 897 24.75 0.16 14.39
N TYR A 898 25.29 1.31 14.03
CA TYR A 898 26.48 1.89 14.65
C TYR A 898 26.25 3.35 14.97
N GLU A 899 26.81 3.81 16.08
CA GLU A 899 26.95 5.24 16.32
C GLU A 899 27.90 5.84 15.27
N THR A 900 27.53 6.99 14.72
CA THR A 900 28.36 7.71 13.75
C THR A 900 29.34 8.69 14.38
N ASN A 901 30.38 9.03 13.64
CA ASN A 901 31.53 9.81 14.14
C ASN A 901 31.21 11.30 14.43
N GLY A 902 29.96 11.74 14.28
CA GLY A 902 29.55 13.11 14.62
C GLY A 902 28.20 13.55 14.01
N PRO A 903 27.69 14.72 14.42
CA PRO A 903 26.34 15.22 14.06
C PRO A 903 26.15 15.59 12.58
N LEU A 904 27.22 15.53 11.77
CA LEU A 904 27.20 15.82 10.33
C LEU A 904 27.46 14.57 9.48
N ASP A 905 27.47 13.38 10.08
CA ASP A 905 27.65 12.12 9.36
C ASP A 905 26.35 11.76 8.62
N ALA A 906 26.42 11.74 7.29
CA ALA A 906 25.29 11.40 6.41
C ALA A 906 24.80 9.95 6.57
N ARG A 907 25.40 9.14 7.44
CA ARG A 907 24.91 7.81 7.80
C ARG A 907 23.85 7.83 8.90
N TYR A 908 23.62 8.98 9.55
CA TYR A 908 22.66 9.16 10.66
C TYR A 908 23.01 8.22 11.85
N ASP A 909 22.13 7.99 12.83
CA ASP A 909 22.51 7.30 14.08
C ASP A 909 23.65 8.02 14.87
N TYR A 910 23.69 9.36 14.87
CA TYR A 910 24.54 10.11 15.80
C TYR A 910 23.91 10.17 17.20
N ASN A 911 24.74 10.06 18.24
CA ASN A 911 24.33 10.07 19.65
C ASN A 911 23.30 8.96 19.96
N LEU A 912 23.52 7.77 19.38
CA LEU A 912 22.94 6.53 19.90
C LEU A 912 23.64 6.17 21.21
N MET A 913 22.88 5.58 22.15
CA MET A 913 23.45 5.14 23.43
C MET A 913 24.41 3.94 23.30
N ASP A 914 24.31 3.15 22.22
CA ASP A 914 25.17 1.99 21.96
C ASP A 914 25.22 1.60 20.46
N SER A 915 26.14 0.72 20.08
CA SER A 915 26.41 0.22 18.71
C SER A 915 26.39 -1.31 18.64
N GLY A 916 25.60 -1.89 17.73
CA GLY A 916 25.57 -3.35 17.53
C GLY A 916 24.21 -3.83 17.05
N LEU A 917 23.68 -4.86 17.73
CA LEU A 917 22.43 -5.52 17.35
C LEU A 917 21.23 -4.91 18.09
N ALA A 918 20.36 -4.19 17.38
CA ALA A 918 19.07 -3.78 17.91
C ALA A 918 18.07 -4.92 17.77
N VAL A 919 17.57 -5.42 18.92
CA VAL A 919 16.56 -6.48 18.98
C VAL A 919 15.18 -5.85 19.18
N TYR A 920 14.30 -5.96 18.20
CA TYR A 920 12.91 -5.48 18.28
C TYR A 920 11.94 -6.64 18.48
N HIS A 921 11.19 -6.65 19.57
CA HIS A 921 9.95 -7.42 19.66
C HIS A 921 8.88 -6.74 18.79
N VAL A 922 8.02 -7.48 18.07
CA VAL A 922 6.89 -6.95 17.29
C VAL A 922 5.68 -7.88 17.45
N ILE A 923 4.46 -7.32 17.45
CA ILE A 923 3.21 -8.06 17.72
C ILE A 923 2.03 -7.49 16.88
N GLU A 924 2.06 -7.64 15.55
CA GLU A 924 1.14 -6.98 14.61
C GLU A 924 -0.35 -7.10 15.03
N PRO A 925 -1.15 -6.01 14.96
CA PRO A 925 -2.56 -6.08 15.29
C PRO A 925 -3.31 -6.97 14.28
N GLY A 926 -4.15 -7.87 14.78
CA GLY A 926 -4.93 -8.76 13.92
C GLY A 926 -5.89 -8.02 12.99
N SER A 927 -6.20 -8.63 11.86
CA SER A 927 -7.11 -8.10 10.83
C SER A 927 -8.55 -7.83 11.33
N GLY A 928 -8.92 -8.37 12.50
CA GLY A 928 -10.17 -8.04 13.20
C GLY A 928 -10.09 -6.89 14.22
N CYS A 929 -8.89 -6.40 14.59
CA CYS A 929 -8.63 -5.49 15.72
C CYS A 929 -9.05 -4.03 15.49
N GLN A 930 -10.24 -3.81 14.95
CA GLN A 930 -10.92 -2.52 14.99
C GLN A 930 -11.46 -2.31 16.42
N SER A 931 -10.87 -1.35 17.14
CA SER A 931 -11.18 -1.06 18.56
C SER A 931 -12.51 -0.31 18.72
N SER A 932 -13.63 -0.97 18.40
CA SER A 932 -14.98 -0.45 18.61
C SER A 932 -15.26 -0.21 20.10
N VAL A 933 -15.16 1.04 20.52
CA VAL A 933 -15.33 1.45 21.92
C VAL A 933 -16.73 1.06 22.42
N GLY A 934 -16.80 -0.01 23.23
CA GLY A 934 -18.03 -0.52 23.83
C GLY A 934 -18.38 -1.98 23.50
N ALA A 935 -17.69 -2.63 22.56
CA ALA A 935 -17.89 -4.04 22.26
C ALA A 935 -16.56 -4.73 21.93
N SER A 936 -16.20 -5.79 22.65
CA SER A 936 -15.06 -6.65 22.32
C SER A 936 -15.46 -7.65 21.24
N PRO A 937 -14.86 -7.62 20.03
CA PRO A 937 -14.95 -8.74 19.10
C PRO A 937 -14.22 -9.95 19.73
N LEU A 938 -14.79 -11.16 19.64
CA LEU A 938 -14.15 -12.37 20.17
C LEU A 938 -12.83 -12.73 19.45
N SER A 939 -12.66 -12.28 18.20
CA SER A 939 -11.39 -12.32 17.44
C SER A 939 -10.34 -11.34 17.97
N CYS A 940 -10.74 -10.44 18.87
CA CYS A 940 -9.91 -9.44 19.52
C CYS A 940 -9.99 -9.63 21.04
N ALA A 941 -10.01 -10.89 21.49
CA ALA A 941 -9.66 -11.20 22.87
C ALA A 941 -8.32 -10.50 23.14
N PRO A 942 -8.27 -9.54 24.08
CA PRO A 942 -7.06 -8.76 24.28
C PRO A 942 -5.92 -9.71 24.62
N LEU A 943 -4.76 -9.53 23.95
CA LEU A 943 -3.54 -10.28 24.23
C LEU A 943 -3.42 -10.41 25.75
N GLN A 944 -3.46 -11.64 26.26
CA GLN A 944 -3.66 -11.85 27.69
C GLN A 944 -2.56 -11.11 28.43
N LYS A 945 -2.98 -10.22 29.36
CA LYS A 945 -2.08 -9.33 30.09
C LYS A 945 -0.86 -10.13 30.56
N PRO A 946 0.35 -9.78 30.12
CA PRO A 946 1.56 -10.51 30.50
C PRO A 946 1.63 -10.65 32.01
N MET A 947 1.88 -11.86 32.51
CA MET A 947 1.92 -12.13 33.95
C MET A 947 3.00 -11.29 34.67
N CYS A 948 4.00 -10.79 33.93
CA CYS A 948 5.05 -9.90 34.40
C CYS A 948 4.63 -8.41 34.60
N ILE A 949 3.45 -7.97 34.15
CA ILE A 949 3.07 -6.54 34.21
C ILE A 949 2.31 -6.21 35.51
N ALA A 950 2.98 -5.47 36.38
CA ALA A 950 2.62 -5.15 37.77
C ALA A 950 1.14 -4.86 38.07
N SER A 951 0.48 -4.06 37.23
CA SER A 951 -0.83 -3.51 37.57
C SER A 951 -1.76 -3.35 36.37
N ASP A 952 -3.05 -3.35 36.67
CA ASP A 952 -4.11 -3.06 35.70
C ASP A 952 -4.21 -1.56 35.40
N LEU A 953 -3.49 -0.69 36.13
CA LEU A 953 -3.26 0.69 35.72
C LEU A 953 -2.32 0.75 34.52
N LEU A 954 -1.19 0.02 34.55
CA LEU A 954 -0.27 0.00 33.40
C LEU A 954 -0.94 -0.63 32.18
N TRP A 955 -1.43 -1.87 32.31
CA TRP A 955 -2.08 -2.51 31.17
C TRP A 955 -3.36 -1.78 30.75
N GLY A 956 -4.21 -1.37 31.68
CA GLY A 956 -5.47 -0.67 31.39
C GLY A 956 -5.29 0.72 30.81
N THR A 957 -4.37 1.56 31.31
CA THR A 957 -4.18 2.93 30.80
C THR A 957 -3.43 2.95 29.47
N PHE A 958 -2.47 2.05 29.24
CA PHE A 958 -1.79 1.94 27.94
C PHE A 958 -2.65 1.22 26.88
N ALA A 959 -3.33 0.12 27.20
CA ALA A 959 -4.16 -0.63 26.24
C ALA A 959 -5.52 0.02 25.93
N SER A 960 -6.03 0.94 26.76
CA SER A 960 -7.26 1.69 26.44
C SER A 960 -7.07 2.82 25.44
N ASN A 961 -5.85 3.37 25.33
CA ASN A 961 -5.58 4.55 24.51
C ASN A 961 -4.75 4.28 23.25
N LEU A 962 -3.98 3.19 23.19
CA LEU A 962 -3.11 2.89 22.04
C LEU A 962 -3.16 1.41 21.66
N LEU A 963 -3.53 1.15 20.40
CA LEU A 963 -3.24 -0.10 19.71
C LEU A 963 -1.71 -0.19 19.57
N ARG A 964 -1.04 -0.95 20.45
CA ARG A 964 0.41 -1.20 20.35
C ARG A 964 0.73 -2.66 20.07
N PRO A 965 1.00 -3.01 18.80
CA PRO A 965 2.04 -3.99 18.53
C PRO A 965 3.28 -3.64 19.34
N GLY A 966 3.76 -4.58 20.14
CA GLY A 966 4.69 -4.31 21.23
C GLY A 966 6.13 -4.11 20.77
N LEU A 967 6.44 -2.99 20.10
CA LEU A 967 7.81 -2.60 19.78
C LEU A 967 8.62 -2.42 21.07
N ARG A 968 9.44 -3.42 21.40
CA ARG A 968 10.36 -3.39 22.55
C ARG A 968 11.78 -3.60 22.03
N LEU A 969 12.64 -2.63 22.30
CA LEU A 969 14.08 -2.79 22.10
C LEU A 969 14.68 -3.57 23.26
N ILE A 970 15.62 -4.46 22.96
CA ILE A 970 16.62 -4.94 23.92
C ILE A 970 18.01 -4.52 23.38
N GLN A 971 18.75 -3.72 24.15
CA GLN A 971 20.09 -3.23 23.76
C GLN A 971 21.19 -4.09 24.38
N PRO A 972 22.22 -4.51 23.62
CA PRO A 972 23.44 -5.03 24.22
C PRO A 972 24.15 -3.91 25.00
N ASP A 973 24.33 -4.06 26.32
CA ASP A 973 25.11 -3.12 27.15
C ASP A 973 26.61 -3.28 26.84
N MET A 974 27.20 -2.27 26.17
CA MET A 974 28.64 -2.20 25.95
C MET A 974 29.36 -1.14 26.79
N GLN A 975 28.70 -0.44 27.73
CA GLN A 975 29.40 0.48 28.64
C GLN A 975 30.35 -0.23 29.61
N HIS A 976 30.22 -1.56 29.75
CA HIS A 976 31.20 -2.40 30.42
C HIS A 976 32.41 -2.80 29.54
N THR A 977 32.54 -2.31 28.31
CA THR A 977 33.70 -2.61 27.45
C THR A 977 34.88 -1.63 27.63
N PHE A 978 35.96 -2.18 28.21
CA PHE A 978 37.35 -1.78 27.96
C PHE A 978 37.81 -0.37 28.41
N ASN A 979 37.94 -0.16 29.72
CA ASN A 979 38.99 0.73 30.24
C ASN A 979 40.33 -0.06 30.37
N PRO A 980 41.31 0.12 29.46
CA PRO A 980 42.57 -0.63 29.48
C PRO A 980 43.44 -0.37 30.71
N ALA A 981 43.19 0.71 31.46
CA ALA A 981 43.96 1.03 32.67
C ALA A 981 43.55 0.21 33.90
N SER A 982 42.45 -0.55 33.86
CA SER A 982 41.93 -1.28 35.03
C SER A 982 42.60 -2.63 35.29
N GLY A 983 43.27 -3.22 34.29
CA GLY A 983 44.04 -4.47 34.42
C GLY A 983 43.24 -5.75 34.74
N GLY A 984 41.91 -5.68 34.81
CA GLY A 984 41.05 -6.82 35.15
C GLY A 984 40.84 -7.77 33.99
N THR A 985 41.22 -9.04 34.15
CA THR A 985 41.03 -10.11 33.15
C THR A 985 39.64 -10.78 33.20
N ASN A 986 38.76 -10.33 34.10
CA ASN A 986 37.48 -10.97 34.37
C ASN A 986 36.34 -10.16 33.74
N PHE A 987 35.86 -10.64 32.60
CA PHE A 987 34.65 -10.17 31.95
C PHE A 987 33.41 -10.57 32.79
N SER A 988 32.38 -9.72 32.83
CA SER A 988 31.04 -10.11 33.26
C SER A 988 30.12 -10.03 32.04
N GLU A 989 29.48 -11.14 31.69
CA GLU A 989 28.65 -11.27 30.47
C GLU A 989 27.23 -10.72 30.67
N THR A 990 27.08 -9.64 31.44
CA THR A 990 25.84 -8.86 31.51
C THR A 990 25.68 -8.05 30.23
N LEU A 991 25.32 -8.75 29.15
CA LEU A 991 24.95 -8.17 27.85
C LEU A 991 23.72 -7.28 27.93
N PHE A 992 23.04 -7.20 29.07
CA PHE A 992 21.89 -6.33 29.31
C PHE A 992 22.07 -5.74 30.71
N GLY A 993 21.97 -4.41 30.81
CA GLY A 993 22.41 -3.66 31.98
C GLY A 993 21.56 -3.93 33.22
N ALA A 994 22.20 -4.31 34.34
CA ALA A 994 21.55 -4.71 35.59
C ALA A 994 20.92 -3.55 36.40
N ASN A 995 20.42 -2.52 35.72
CA ASN A 995 19.73 -1.37 36.33
C ASN A 995 18.21 -1.56 36.22
N PRO A 996 17.47 -1.63 37.36
CA PRO A 996 16.03 -1.85 37.33
C PRO A 996 15.30 -0.70 36.63
N GLY A 997 14.62 -1.03 35.54
CA GLY A 997 13.86 -0.08 34.71
C GLY A 997 14.32 0.07 33.26
N GLN A 998 15.40 -0.59 32.83
CA GLN A 998 15.87 -0.58 31.44
C GLN A 998 15.60 -1.89 30.66
N ASP A 999 15.57 -3.05 31.33
CA ASP A 999 15.30 -4.35 30.69
C ASP A 999 13.90 -4.90 31.01
N LEU A 1000 13.45 -5.85 30.18
CA LEU A 1000 12.19 -6.59 30.22
C LEU A 1000 12.04 -7.52 31.46
N LEU A 1001 13.08 -7.62 32.31
CA LEU A 1001 13.35 -8.81 33.11
C LEU A 1001 13.71 -8.60 34.60
N ASP A 1002 14.06 -7.39 35.06
CA ASP A 1002 14.62 -7.21 36.41
C ASP A 1002 13.67 -6.56 37.44
N GLY A 1003 13.12 -7.39 38.32
CA GLY A 1003 12.24 -7.02 39.43
C GLY A 1003 12.95 -6.92 40.79
N SER A 1004 13.99 -6.08 40.90
CA SER A 1004 14.86 -6.01 42.09
C SER A 1004 14.22 -5.29 43.31
N GLY A 1005 13.11 -5.82 43.85
CA GLY A 1005 12.29 -5.06 44.80
C GLY A 1005 11.38 -5.83 45.77
N GLY A 1006 11.55 -7.13 45.99
CA GLY A 1006 10.89 -7.88 47.09
C GLY A 1006 9.37 -8.03 47.05
N GLY A 1007 8.68 -7.47 46.04
CA GLY A 1007 7.23 -7.40 45.93
C GLY A 1007 6.64 -8.23 44.78
N GLY A 1008 6.55 -9.55 44.95
CA GLY A 1008 5.64 -10.44 44.21
C GLY A 1008 5.88 -10.69 42.70
N MET A 1009 6.59 -9.81 41.99
CA MET A 1009 6.86 -9.97 40.55
C MET A 1009 8.12 -10.80 40.30
N SER A 1010 7.95 -12.11 40.16
CA SER A 1010 9.00 -13.02 39.70
C SER A 1010 8.70 -13.50 38.28
N CYS A 1011 9.21 -12.76 37.29
CA CYS A 1011 9.58 -13.35 36.02
C CYS A 1011 11.09 -13.66 36.14
N ALA A 1012 11.45 -14.93 36.04
CA ALA A 1012 12.67 -15.43 36.68
C ALA A 1012 13.95 -14.89 36.03
N PRO A 1013 14.94 -14.42 36.81
CA PRO A 1013 16.18 -13.86 36.27
C PRO A 1013 17.03 -14.97 35.63
N ASN A 1014 17.04 -14.99 34.30
CA ASN A 1014 17.80 -15.92 33.45
C ASN A 1014 18.62 -15.19 32.37
N ILE A 1015 18.96 -13.93 32.62
CA ILE A 1015 19.98 -13.16 31.90
C ILE A 1015 21.06 -12.74 32.90
N GLY A 1016 22.32 -12.73 32.47
CA GLY A 1016 23.42 -12.06 33.19
C GLY A 1016 24.12 -12.86 34.29
N LEU A 1017 23.63 -14.04 34.71
CA LEU A 1017 24.47 -14.95 35.50
C LEU A 1017 25.61 -15.49 34.61
N PRO A 1018 26.88 -15.46 35.02
CA PRO A 1018 27.99 -15.98 34.21
C PRO A 1018 27.76 -17.44 33.80
N GLY A 1019 27.69 -17.70 32.49
CA GLY A 1019 27.36 -19.02 31.92
C GLY A 1019 25.88 -19.27 31.61
N THR A 1020 24.95 -18.37 31.92
CA THR A 1020 23.56 -18.43 31.41
C THR A 1020 23.44 -17.70 30.08
N VAL A 1021 22.87 -18.37 29.08
CA VAL A 1021 22.66 -17.79 27.74
C VAL A 1021 21.37 -16.96 27.72
N PRO A 1022 21.39 -15.71 27.21
CA PRO A 1022 20.18 -14.92 26.98
C PRO A 1022 19.16 -15.65 26.09
N GLN A 1023 18.01 -15.97 26.67
CA GLN A 1023 16.86 -16.50 25.96
C GLN A 1023 15.87 -15.37 25.73
N LEU A 1024 15.51 -15.14 24.47
CA LEU A 1024 14.47 -14.17 24.13
C LEU A 1024 13.10 -14.73 24.60
N ILE A 1025 12.15 -13.86 24.94
CA ILE A 1025 10.82 -14.25 25.42
C ILE A 1025 9.71 -13.60 24.60
N TRP A 1026 8.57 -14.29 24.51
CA TRP A 1026 7.34 -13.75 23.92
C TRP A 1026 6.58 -12.87 24.91
N VAL A 1027 5.57 -12.15 24.42
CA VAL A 1027 4.83 -11.14 25.20
C VAL A 1027 4.11 -11.73 26.41
N ASP A 1028 3.64 -12.97 26.31
CA ASP A 1028 3.01 -13.72 27.41
C ASP A 1028 4.00 -14.24 28.47
N GLY A 1029 5.30 -14.02 28.28
CA GLY A 1029 6.38 -14.51 29.15
C GLY A 1029 6.84 -15.92 28.83
N SER A 1030 6.31 -16.58 27.78
CA SER A 1030 6.81 -17.88 27.34
C SER A 1030 8.18 -17.76 26.65
N ALA A 1031 9.00 -18.80 26.79
CA ALA A 1031 10.31 -18.88 26.16
C ALA A 1031 10.17 -18.83 24.63
N SER A 1032 10.95 -17.98 23.94
CA SER A 1032 10.79 -17.81 22.50
C SER A 1032 11.24 -18.99 21.64
N GLY A 1033 11.96 -19.93 22.25
CA GLY A 1033 12.79 -20.92 21.54
C GLY A 1033 14.14 -20.35 21.08
N TYR A 1034 14.24 -19.04 20.84
CA TYR A 1034 15.46 -18.40 20.33
C TYR A 1034 16.46 -18.03 21.44
N GLN A 1035 17.74 -18.24 21.14
CA GLN A 1035 18.88 -17.87 21.99
C GLN A 1035 19.94 -17.12 21.18
N LEU A 1036 20.37 -15.95 21.62
CA LEU A 1036 21.48 -15.21 21.01
C LEU A 1036 22.79 -15.52 21.74
N LYS A 1037 23.83 -15.94 21.00
CA LYS A 1037 25.09 -16.45 21.56
C LYS A 1037 26.30 -15.83 20.88
N GLY A 1038 27.27 -15.37 21.68
CA GLY A 1038 28.58 -14.93 21.20
C GLY A 1038 28.51 -13.75 20.22
N ILE A 1039 27.70 -12.73 20.56
CA ILE A 1039 27.58 -11.49 19.81
C ILE A 1039 28.96 -10.80 19.75
N LYS A 1040 29.40 -10.44 18.56
CA LYS A 1040 30.68 -9.78 18.28
C LYS A 1040 30.49 -8.67 17.25
N THR A 1041 30.71 -7.44 17.69
CA THR A 1041 30.58 -6.22 16.90
C THR A 1041 31.91 -5.90 16.22
N ASP A 1042 31.99 -6.08 14.91
CA ASP A 1042 33.12 -5.67 14.08
C ASP A 1042 32.86 -4.25 13.55
N PHE A 1043 33.32 -3.25 14.30
CA PHE A 1043 33.17 -1.83 13.97
C PHE A 1043 33.84 -1.44 12.66
N ALA A 1044 34.98 -2.06 12.31
CA ALA A 1044 35.73 -1.72 11.10
C ALA A 1044 35.07 -2.30 9.83
N GLY A 1045 34.47 -3.48 9.94
CA GLY A 1045 33.63 -4.08 8.90
C GLY A 1045 32.13 -3.74 9.01
N GLN A 1046 31.75 -2.83 9.92
CA GLN A 1046 30.39 -2.43 10.28
C GLN A 1046 29.36 -3.58 10.23
N ARG A 1047 29.64 -4.64 10.99
CA ARG A 1047 28.82 -5.86 11.05
C ARG A 1047 28.82 -6.52 12.42
N THR A 1048 27.70 -7.13 12.77
CA THR A 1048 27.58 -8.01 13.94
C THR A 1048 27.64 -9.46 13.49
N LEU A 1049 28.50 -10.26 14.13
CA LEU A 1049 28.47 -11.72 14.08
C LEU A 1049 27.84 -12.23 15.38
N PHE A 1050 26.86 -13.12 15.27
CA PHE A 1050 26.23 -13.79 16.41
C PHE A 1050 25.75 -15.19 16.00
N ASN A 1051 25.51 -16.06 16.97
CA ASN A 1051 24.90 -17.36 16.72
C ASN A 1051 23.46 -17.34 17.23
N ILE A 1052 22.54 -17.87 16.44
CA ILE A 1052 21.15 -18.06 16.82
C ILE A 1052 20.96 -19.56 17.10
N GLY A 1053 20.60 -19.90 18.33
CA GLY A 1053 20.07 -21.22 18.67
C GLY A 1053 18.54 -21.19 18.58
N ILE A 1054 17.93 -22.29 18.12
CA ILE A 1054 16.48 -22.49 18.09
C ILE A 1054 16.18 -23.78 18.86
N ALA A 1055 15.36 -23.71 19.91
CA ALA A 1055 15.09 -24.86 20.77
C ALA A 1055 14.40 -26.00 19.99
N GLY A 1056 15.04 -27.16 19.92
CA GLY A 1056 14.55 -28.34 19.20
C GLY A 1056 15.10 -28.51 17.78
N LYS A 1057 16.03 -27.65 17.34
CA LYS A 1057 16.77 -27.75 16.08
C LYS A 1057 18.29 -27.72 16.34
#